data_AF-A0AA35RKZ8-F1
#
_entry.id   AF-A0AA35RKZ8-F1
#
_cell.length_a   1.000
_cell.length_b   1.000
_cell.length_c   1.000
_cell.angle_alpha   90.00
_cell.angle_beta   90.00
_cell.angle_gamma   90.00
#
_symmetry.space_group_name_H-M   'P 1'
#
loop_
_entity.id
_entity.type
_entity.pdbx_description
1 polymer ?
#
loop_
_entity_poly.entity_id
_entity_poly.type
_entity_poly.pdbx_seq_one_letter_code
_entity_poly.pdbx_strand_id
1 'polypeptide(L)'
;MSISLEVQEKAKAIILAGLRAQPHGSVRFCDIHATVRLDADDEEFLDISVIYDGPRADLNFRLLISLHDEIEPQLREMGIRHVPSVGYIDKAECGQPLAKTSATLPPSSAGERTNRTLYGQSGQRIDGCAMKTGKVYLVGAGPGDPGLLTVKGAQALAAAQVVVYDRLLDPSLVALAPTSAERVFVGKERGRQALTQAGINELLVAEGSAGKTVVRLKGGDPFVFGRGGEEAMALGEAGVPFEIVPGVTSAVAAAAYAGIPVTHRGVSTAVTIVTGSEDPSKGETTTDWTALAKTGGTLVTLMGWAALPGIAATLQANGMAGDTPAALVQWGTWSRQRTVTGTIADIAERGKAAGLGAPVIAIIGEVARLREDIAWFDRRPLWGKRVLVTRSRTQASRMIELLTELGAEPIELPSIEIGPLDDYGDLDDALKETAHVPGRWVIFTSVNSVEYVWERLRALGKDARYFAGATVGAIGPATARALRERGIEPDFIPRRSVSEEVIAELSEIDWTGRLALLPGSAIGRDALAAGLTALAADVRRVPAYRNVRPEGIAERARTAFERGIDVVTFTSSSTVRNLFDILGVDRHLLQGSAVACIGPITAATAVELGLTVDIMAAEHNVEGLADALVAHFSGGQNAVATR
;
A
#
# COMPACT_ATOMS: atom_id res chain seq x y z
N MET A 1 -2.46 42.19 -10.62
CA MET A 1 -2.05 43.48 -11.23
C MET A 1 -1.62 43.11 -12.65
N SER A 2 -2.34 43.50 -13.70
CA SER A 2 -2.12 42.94 -15.05
C SER A 2 -0.67 43.10 -15.51
N ILE A 3 0.03 41.99 -15.76
CA ILE A 3 1.38 41.97 -16.33
C ILE A 3 1.35 42.75 -17.66
N SER A 4 2.36 43.61 -17.90
CA SER A 4 2.41 44.40 -19.14
C SER A 4 2.63 43.48 -20.36
N LEU A 5 2.01 43.85 -21.48
CA LEU A 5 2.17 43.16 -22.77
C LEU A 5 3.67 42.99 -23.15
N GLU A 6 4.51 43.90 -22.67
CA GLU A 6 5.95 43.90 -22.89
C GLU A 6 6.68 42.73 -22.20
N VAL A 7 6.23 42.33 -21.00
CA VAL A 7 6.79 41.19 -20.27
C VAL A 7 6.38 39.87 -20.94
N GLN A 8 5.16 39.81 -21.49
CA GLN A 8 4.66 38.65 -22.24
C GLN A 8 5.46 38.42 -23.54
N GLU A 9 5.71 39.47 -24.31
CA GLU A 9 6.50 39.39 -25.55
C GLU A 9 7.97 39.02 -25.29
N LYS A 10 8.56 39.55 -24.21
CA LYS A 10 9.94 39.20 -23.81
C LYS A 10 10.07 37.73 -23.35
N ALA A 11 9.12 37.23 -22.57
CA ALA A 11 9.11 35.82 -22.16
C ALA A 11 8.99 34.88 -23.37
N LYS A 12 8.09 35.22 -24.32
CA LYS A 12 7.93 34.49 -25.59
C LYS A 12 9.23 34.44 -26.40
N ALA A 13 9.97 35.55 -26.47
CA ALA A 13 11.25 35.61 -27.19
C ALA A 13 12.36 34.75 -26.57
N ILE A 14 12.48 34.73 -25.24
CA ILE A 14 13.47 33.93 -24.51
C ILE A 14 13.20 32.43 -24.69
N ILE A 15 11.94 32.01 -24.58
CA ILE A 15 11.53 30.62 -24.78
C ILE A 15 11.80 30.17 -26.22
N LEU A 16 11.47 31.00 -27.22
CA LEU A 16 11.78 30.73 -28.62
C LEU A 16 13.29 30.59 -28.88
N ALA A 17 14.13 31.37 -28.20
CA ALA A 17 15.57 31.27 -28.32
C ALA A 17 16.13 29.97 -27.73
N GLY A 18 15.65 29.57 -26.55
CA GLY A 18 16.02 28.30 -25.92
C GLY A 18 15.60 27.07 -26.74
N LEU A 19 14.42 27.11 -27.34
CA LEU A 19 13.92 26.02 -28.19
C LEU A 19 14.68 25.90 -29.51
N ARG A 20 15.21 27.00 -30.06
CA ARG A 20 16.07 26.98 -31.26
C ARG A 20 17.48 26.45 -30.99
N ALA A 21 17.93 26.44 -29.73
CA ALA A 21 19.26 25.96 -29.33
C ALA A 21 19.32 24.44 -29.09
N GLN A 22 18.18 23.74 -29.06
CA GLN A 22 18.10 22.29 -28.83
C GLN A 22 18.35 21.49 -30.13
N PRO A 23 19.23 20.46 -30.12
CA PRO A 23 19.59 19.69 -31.32
C PRO A 23 18.58 18.55 -31.56
N HIS A 24 17.34 18.89 -31.96
CA HIS A 24 16.39 17.90 -32.45
C HIS A 24 16.20 18.08 -33.96
N GLY A 25 16.57 17.04 -34.71
CA GLY A 25 16.51 17.03 -36.16
C GLY A 25 15.13 17.37 -36.72
N SER A 26 15.11 18.27 -37.72
CA SER A 26 14.02 18.49 -38.68
C SER A 26 12.62 18.83 -38.15
N VAL A 27 12.49 19.48 -36.99
CA VAL A 27 11.22 20.04 -36.51
C VAL A 27 11.19 21.55 -36.77
N ARG A 28 10.42 22.03 -37.76
CA ARG A 28 10.10 23.46 -37.96
C ARG A 28 8.85 23.86 -37.18
N PHE A 29 9.01 24.70 -36.15
CA PHE A 29 7.90 25.26 -35.37
C PHE A 29 7.17 26.35 -36.15
N CYS A 30 5.83 26.32 -36.15
CA CYS A 30 5.02 27.29 -36.89
C CYS A 30 4.45 28.40 -36.00
N ASP A 31 4.04 28.09 -34.75
CA ASP A 31 3.55 29.13 -33.83
C ASP A 31 3.66 28.76 -32.34
N ILE A 32 3.74 29.76 -31.46
CA ILE A 32 3.76 29.58 -29.99
C ILE A 32 2.75 30.53 -29.35
N HIS A 33 1.81 29.96 -28.60
CA HIS A 33 0.84 30.68 -27.77
C HIS A 33 1.19 30.52 -26.30
N ALA A 34 1.51 31.64 -25.63
CA ALA A 34 1.69 31.68 -24.18
C ALA A 34 0.56 32.49 -23.55
N THR A 35 -0.08 31.95 -22.51
CA THR A 35 -1.21 32.59 -21.82
C THR A 35 -0.94 32.59 -20.33
N VAL A 36 -0.98 33.75 -19.68
CA VAL A 36 -0.86 33.83 -18.21
C VAL A 36 -2.25 33.66 -17.59
N ARG A 37 -2.39 32.80 -16.59
CA ARG A 37 -3.61 32.62 -15.80
C ARG A 37 -3.34 32.88 -14.32
N LEU A 38 -4.35 33.40 -13.64
CA LEU A 38 -4.40 33.48 -12.18
C LEU A 38 -5.11 32.22 -11.65
N ASP A 39 -4.60 31.61 -10.58
CA ASP A 39 -5.30 30.53 -9.89
C ASP A 39 -6.27 31.05 -8.80
N ALA A 40 -6.87 30.12 -8.04
CA ALA A 40 -7.86 30.45 -7.01
C ALA A 40 -7.28 31.19 -5.79
N ASP A 41 -5.95 31.22 -5.64
CA ASP A 41 -5.22 31.89 -4.56
C ASP A 41 -4.51 33.19 -5.07
N ASP A 42 -4.92 33.73 -6.22
CA ASP A 42 -4.37 34.92 -6.88
C ASP A 42 -2.88 34.80 -7.30
N GLU A 43 -2.35 33.57 -7.46
CA GLU A 43 -0.99 33.35 -7.96
C GLU A 43 -0.95 33.30 -9.51
N GLU A 44 0.04 33.99 -10.11
CA GLU A 44 0.20 34.13 -11.56
C GLU A 44 1.03 32.98 -12.17
N PHE A 45 0.45 32.21 -13.10
CA PHE A 45 1.09 31.09 -13.81
C PHE A 45 1.16 31.34 -15.32
N LEU A 46 2.25 30.94 -15.96
CA LEU A 46 2.44 31.01 -17.42
C LEU A 46 2.18 29.65 -18.08
N ASP A 47 1.12 29.54 -18.88
CA ASP A 47 0.78 28.35 -19.68
C ASP A 47 1.29 28.51 -21.12
N ILE A 48 2.14 27.59 -21.60
CA ILE A 48 2.78 27.68 -22.92
C ILE A 48 2.29 26.52 -23.80
N SER A 49 1.72 26.84 -24.96
CA SER A 49 1.30 25.90 -26.00
C SER A 49 2.09 26.15 -27.30
N VAL A 50 2.76 25.12 -27.82
CA VAL A 50 3.57 25.18 -29.05
C VAL A 50 2.89 24.38 -30.16
N ILE A 51 2.82 24.95 -31.37
CA ILE A 51 2.21 24.34 -32.56
C ILE A 51 3.30 23.99 -33.59
N TYR A 52 3.29 22.75 -34.10
CA TYR A 52 4.26 22.20 -35.04
C TYR A 52 3.59 21.76 -36.36
N ASP A 53 4.31 21.88 -37.49
CA ASP A 53 3.91 21.38 -38.81
C ASP A 53 4.90 20.35 -39.34
N GLY A 54 4.45 19.11 -39.54
CA GLY A 54 5.26 17.98 -40.00
C GLY A 54 4.51 17.04 -40.95
N PRO A 55 5.19 16.11 -41.64
CA PRO A 55 4.68 15.43 -42.85
C PRO A 55 3.52 14.43 -42.65
N ARG A 56 2.91 14.39 -41.46
CA ARG A 56 1.66 13.67 -41.20
C ARG A 56 0.64 14.70 -40.77
N ALA A 57 -0.10 15.22 -41.75
CA ALA A 57 -1.17 16.17 -41.55
C ALA A 57 -2.21 15.64 -40.55
N ASP A 58 -2.71 16.55 -39.73
CA ASP A 58 -3.90 16.46 -38.85
C ASP A 58 -3.72 15.83 -37.45
N LEU A 59 -2.64 16.18 -36.73
CA LEU A 59 -2.51 15.96 -35.29
C LEU A 59 -2.12 17.25 -34.56
N ASN A 60 -3.04 17.82 -33.77
CA ASN A 60 -2.72 18.87 -32.79
C ASN A 60 -2.06 18.22 -31.57
N PHE A 61 -0.73 18.29 -31.48
CA PHE A 61 -0.01 17.90 -30.27
C PHE A 61 0.19 19.11 -29.37
N ARG A 62 -0.19 18.99 -28.10
CA ARG A 62 0.16 19.96 -27.06
C ARG A 62 1.45 19.47 -26.40
N LEU A 63 2.58 20.07 -26.75
CA LEU A 63 3.88 19.73 -26.16
C LEU A 63 4.10 20.61 -24.91
N LEU A 64 4.10 20.00 -23.72
CA LEU A 64 4.53 20.66 -22.48
C LEU A 64 6.04 20.44 -22.30
N ILE A 65 6.83 21.50 -22.46
CA ILE A 65 8.29 21.43 -22.39
C ILE A 65 8.73 21.77 -20.96
N SER A 66 9.55 20.91 -20.37
CA SER A 66 10.24 21.19 -19.12
C SER A 66 11.25 22.31 -19.36
N LEU A 67 10.99 23.50 -18.82
CA LEU A 67 11.95 24.59 -18.88
C LEU A 67 13.15 24.19 -18.01
N HIS A 68 14.32 24.06 -18.64
CA HIS A 68 15.57 23.68 -17.99
C HIS A 68 16.05 24.82 -17.06
N ASP A 69 16.92 24.49 -16.09
CA ASP A 69 17.51 25.40 -15.09
C ASP A 69 18.14 26.69 -15.66
N GLU A 70 18.42 26.76 -16.97
CA GLU A 70 19.08 27.91 -17.60
C GLU A 70 18.15 29.11 -17.85
N ILE A 71 16.84 28.90 -18.04
CA ILE A 71 15.88 29.98 -18.40
C ILE A 71 15.06 30.43 -17.19
N GLU A 72 14.87 29.56 -16.20
CA GLU A 72 14.12 29.86 -14.98
C GLU A 72 14.62 31.12 -14.23
N PRO A 73 15.93 31.37 -14.09
CA PRO A 73 16.43 32.58 -13.42
C PRO A 73 16.01 33.86 -14.15
N GLN A 74 15.99 33.83 -15.49
CA GLN A 74 15.65 34.97 -16.34
C GLN A 74 14.15 35.28 -16.29
N LEU A 75 13.30 34.25 -16.19
CA LEU A 75 11.86 34.41 -16.00
C LEU A 75 11.52 34.97 -14.61
N ARG A 76 12.28 34.55 -13.57
CA ARG A 76 12.14 35.09 -12.20
C ARG A 76 12.54 36.57 -12.10
N GLU A 77 13.60 37.00 -12.80
CA GLU A 77 13.99 38.42 -12.88
C GLU A 77 12.91 39.30 -13.53
N MET A 78 12.08 38.73 -14.40
CA MET A 78 10.96 39.40 -15.05
C MET A 78 9.67 39.43 -14.19
N GLY A 79 9.73 38.93 -12.96
CA GLY A 79 8.63 38.96 -12.00
C GLY A 79 7.70 37.73 -12.00
N ILE A 80 8.02 36.69 -12.78
CA ILE A 80 7.24 35.45 -12.81
C ILE A 80 7.66 34.57 -11.63
N ARG A 81 6.78 34.45 -10.63
CA ARG A 81 7.13 33.83 -9.33
C ARG A 81 7.06 32.32 -9.31
N HIS A 82 6.29 31.70 -10.21
CA HIS A 82 6.09 30.26 -10.23
C HIS A 82 6.24 29.67 -11.65
N VAL A 83 7.26 28.85 -11.86
CA VAL A 83 7.42 28.02 -13.06
C VAL A 83 7.14 26.57 -12.64
N PRO A 84 6.06 25.93 -13.12
CA PRO A 84 5.76 24.55 -12.74
C PRO A 84 6.76 23.57 -13.38
N SER A 85 7.16 22.53 -12.64
CA SER A 85 7.91 21.40 -13.16
C SER A 85 6.98 20.21 -13.46
N VAL A 86 6.89 19.88 -14.76
CA VAL A 86 6.45 18.63 -15.44
C VAL A 86 4.98 18.15 -15.29
N GLY A 87 4.38 17.82 -16.45
CA GLY A 87 3.17 17.00 -16.62
C GLY A 87 3.12 16.28 -18.00
N TYR A 88 2.48 15.11 -18.05
CA TYR A 88 2.44 14.09 -19.12
C TYR A 88 1.53 14.44 -20.33
N ILE A 89 1.68 13.73 -21.46
CA ILE A 89 0.96 13.92 -22.75
C ILE A 89 -0.42 13.26 -22.73
N ASP A 90 -1.45 13.95 -23.23
CA ASP A 90 -2.76 13.39 -23.60
C ASP A 90 -2.96 13.43 -25.13
N LYS A 91 -3.60 12.40 -25.70
CA LYS A 91 -4.00 12.35 -27.13
C LYS A 91 -5.42 12.89 -27.23
N ALA A 92 -5.59 14.11 -27.75
CA ALA A 92 -6.92 14.60 -28.11
C ALA A 92 -7.42 13.94 -29.41
N GLU A 93 -8.60 13.32 -29.35
CA GLU A 93 -9.33 12.83 -30.52
C GLU A 93 -9.79 14.03 -31.39
N CYS A 94 -9.42 14.01 -32.67
CA CYS A 94 -9.80 15.03 -33.65
C CYS A 94 -11.19 14.72 -34.22
N GLY A 95 -12.09 15.71 -34.16
CA GLY A 95 -13.44 15.63 -34.69
C GLY A 95 -13.50 15.43 -36.20
N GLN A 96 -14.50 14.68 -36.67
CA GLN A 96 -14.79 14.54 -38.10
C GLN A 96 -15.57 15.73 -38.67
N PRO A 97 -15.49 16.01 -39.99
CA PRO A 97 -16.13 17.15 -40.61
C PRO A 97 -17.65 16.98 -40.73
N LEU A 98 -18.37 18.09 -40.57
CA LEU A 98 -19.80 18.25 -40.85
C LEU A 98 -20.17 17.78 -42.27
N ALA A 99 -20.77 16.60 -42.38
CA ALA A 99 -21.54 16.20 -43.55
C ALA A 99 -23.02 16.62 -43.35
N LYS A 100 -23.46 17.61 -44.12
CA LYS A 100 -24.87 17.97 -44.28
C LYS A 100 -25.64 16.77 -44.85
N THR A 101 -26.61 16.23 -44.13
CA THR A 101 -27.82 15.63 -44.73
C THR A 101 -28.97 15.70 -43.75
N SER A 102 -30.08 16.30 -44.20
CA SER A 102 -31.35 16.36 -43.51
C SER A 102 -32.02 14.99 -43.45
N ALA A 103 -32.51 14.58 -42.28
CA ALA A 103 -33.75 13.81 -42.18
C ALA A 103 -34.29 13.89 -40.75
N THR A 104 -35.51 14.41 -40.65
CA THR A 104 -36.40 14.43 -39.50
C THR A 104 -36.71 13.01 -39.01
N LEU A 105 -36.76 12.78 -37.70
CA LEU A 105 -37.37 11.58 -37.09
C LEU A 105 -38.45 12.00 -36.07
N PRO A 106 -39.65 11.38 -36.08
CA PRO A 106 -40.67 11.57 -35.05
C PRO A 106 -40.49 10.59 -33.87
N PRO A 107 -41.21 10.76 -32.74
CA PRO A 107 -40.92 10.05 -31.50
C PRO A 107 -41.77 8.78 -31.27
N SER A 108 -41.36 8.00 -30.25
CA SER A 108 -42.03 6.84 -29.61
C SER A 108 -41.85 5.49 -30.32
N SER A 109 -41.73 4.32 -29.69
CA SER A 109 -42.14 3.84 -28.36
C SER A 109 -41.39 2.53 -28.00
N ALA A 110 -41.62 2.03 -26.78
CA ALA A 110 -40.97 0.92 -26.09
C ALA A 110 -41.01 -0.47 -26.78
N GLY A 111 -40.05 -1.33 -26.38
CA GLY A 111 -40.19 -2.80 -26.44
C GLY A 111 -39.09 -3.53 -27.22
N GLU A 112 -38.58 -4.60 -26.61
CA GLU A 112 -37.83 -5.73 -27.21
C GLU A 112 -36.32 -5.57 -27.48
N ARG A 113 -35.53 -6.18 -26.58
CA ARG A 113 -34.19 -6.66 -26.87
C ARG A 113 -34.27 -7.75 -27.93
N THR A 114 -33.85 -7.44 -29.15
CA THR A 114 -33.51 -8.45 -30.16
C THR A 114 -32.04 -8.28 -30.56
N ASN A 115 -31.25 -9.33 -30.39
CA ASN A 115 -29.92 -9.46 -30.97
C ASN A 115 -30.02 -9.38 -32.50
N ARG A 116 -29.80 -8.19 -33.07
CA ARG A 116 -29.64 -8.05 -34.52
C ARG A 116 -28.20 -8.37 -34.90
N THR A 117 -28.01 -9.58 -35.43
CA THR A 117 -26.82 -9.95 -36.19
C THR A 117 -26.93 -9.31 -37.57
N LEU A 118 -26.07 -8.34 -37.88
CA LEU A 118 -25.95 -7.78 -39.23
C LEU A 118 -25.12 -8.75 -40.08
N TYR A 119 -25.73 -9.39 -41.07
CA TYR A 119 -25.03 -10.15 -42.11
C TYR A 119 -24.58 -9.19 -43.22
N GLY A 120 -23.26 -9.01 -43.37
CA GLY A 120 -22.67 -8.42 -44.56
C GLY A 120 -22.52 -9.48 -45.67
N GLN A 121 -22.59 -9.05 -46.94
CA GLN A 121 -22.33 -9.88 -48.12
C GLN A 121 -20.83 -10.18 -48.28
N SER A 122 -20.30 -10.96 -47.35
CA SER A 122 -19.11 -11.80 -47.49
C SER A 122 -19.06 -12.62 -46.19
N GLY A 123 -19.21 -13.93 -46.28
CA GLY A 123 -19.41 -14.83 -45.15
C GLY A 123 -18.20 -15.00 -44.22
N GLN A 124 -17.70 -13.91 -43.63
CA GLN A 124 -16.74 -13.93 -42.54
C GLN A 124 -17.39 -13.37 -41.29
N ARG A 125 -17.39 -14.19 -40.21
CA ARG A 125 -17.64 -13.70 -38.86
C ARG A 125 -16.53 -12.71 -38.53
N ILE A 126 -16.86 -11.42 -38.51
CA ILE A 126 -16.14 -10.46 -37.67
C ILE A 126 -16.55 -10.78 -36.23
N ASP A 127 -15.83 -11.69 -35.58
CA ASP A 127 -15.85 -11.75 -34.14
C ASP A 127 -15.28 -10.39 -33.67
N GLY A 128 -16.15 -9.44 -33.38
CA GLY A 128 -15.78 -8.15 -32.82
C GLY A 128 -14.94 -8.43 -31.59
N CYS A 129 -13.71 -7.91 -31.56
CA CYS A 129 -12.85 -7.92 -30.39
C CYS A 129 -13.69 -7.35 -29.23
N ALA A 130 -14.19 -8.22 -28.36
CA ALA A 130 -14.86 -7.78 -27.14
C ALA A 130 -13.79 -7.09 -26.32
N MET A 131 -13.71 -5.77 -26.45
CA MET A 131 -12.87 -4.92 -25.60
C MET A 131 -13.17 -5.35 -24.17
N LYS A 132 -12.20 -5.98 -23.50
CA LYS A 132 -12.35 -6.38 -22.11
C LYS A 132 -12.62 -5.11 -21.33
N THR A 133 -13.86 -4.90 -20.90
CA THR A 133 -14.18 -3.79 -20.00
C THR A 133 -13.53 -4.11 -18.65
N GLY A 134 -12.77 -3.13 -18.15
CA GLY A 134 -12.13 -3.24 -16.85
C GLY A 134 -13.17 -3.20 -15.75
N LYS A 135 -12.72 -3.32 -14.50
CA LYS A 135 -13.61 -3.26 -13.35
C LYS A 135 -12.94 -2.51 -12.20
N VAL A 136 -13.70 -1.60 -11.60
CA VAL A 136 -13.24 -0.79 -10.46
C VAL A 136 -13.86 -1.31 -9.16
N TYR A 137 -13.03 -1.62 -8.18
CA TYR A 137 -13.44 -2.01 -6.84
C TYR A 137 -13.23 -0.83 -5.88
N LEU A 138 -14.32 -0.33 -5.29
CA LEU A 138 -14.27 0.67 -4.22
C LEU A 138 -14.20 -0.10 -2.89
N VAL A 139 -12.99 -0.22 -2.32
CA VAL A 139 -12.69 -1.12 -1.19
C VAL A 139 -12.44 -0.34 0.09
N GLY A 140 -13.19 -0.68 1.14
CA GLY A 140 -12.92 -0.22 2.50
C GLY A 140 -11.78 -1.00 3.14
N ALA A 141 -10.72 -0.28 3.51
CA ALA A 141 -9.51 -0.84 4.11
C ALA A 141 -9.63 -1.11 5.62
N GLY A 142 -10.67 -0.58 6.26
CA GLY A 142 -10.73 -0.53 7.71
C GLY A 142 -10.01 0.69 8.31
N PRO A 143 -10.06 0.88 9.64
CA PRO A 143 -9.58 2.09 10.32
C PRO A 143 -8.06 2.16 10.54
N GLY A 144 -7.33 1.07 10.31
CA GLY A 144 -5.90 0.99 10.60
C GLY A 144 -5.37 -0.43 10.59
N ASP A 145 -5.80 -1.23 11.58
CA ASP A 145 -5.40 -2.62 11.76
C ASP A 145 -5.58 -3.43 10.46
N PRO A 146 -4.50 -3.95 9.84
CA PRO A 146 -4.58 -4.73 8.63
C PRO A 146 -5.47 -5.98 8.76
N GLY A 147 -5.62 -6.52 9.98
CA GLY A 147 -6.51 -7.65 10.27
C GLY A 147 -8.00 -7.31 10.13
N LEU A 148 -8.37 -6.04 10.01
CA LEU A 148 -9.74 -5.59 9.75
C LEU A 148 -10.07 -5.43 8.26
N LEU A 149 -9.11 -5.68 7.36
CA LEU A 149 -9.41 -5.77 5.93
C LEU A 149 -10.33 -6.97 5.69
N THR A 150 -11.39 -6.77 4.92
CA THR A 150 -12.30 -7.87 4.59
C THR A 150 -11.63 -8.88 3.66
N VAL A 151 -12.00 -10.16 3.76
CA VAL A 151 -11.49 -11.23 2.86
C VAL A 151 -11.66 -10.84 1.39
N LYS A 152 -12.79 -10.24 1.03
CA LYS A 152 -13.07 -9.74 -0.32
C LYS A 152 -12.17 -8.56 -0.71
N GLY A 153 -11.85 -7.67 0.22
CA GLY A 153 -10.91 -6.57 0.00
C GLY A 153 -9.50 -7.10 -0.28
N ALA A 154 -9.05 -8.11 0.46
CA ALA A 154 -7.76 -8.77 0.23
C ALA A 154 -7.71 -9.47 -1.14
N GLN A 155 -8.79 -10.18 -1.52
CA GLN A 155 -8.92 -10.79 -2.83
C GLN A 155 -8.89 -9.76 -3.97
N ALA A 156 -9.57 -8.62 -3.81
CA ALA A 156 -9.57 -7.55 -4.80
C ALA A 156 -8.16 -6.95 -4.96
N LEU A 157 -7.46 -6.68 -3.85
CA LEU A 157 -6.08 -6.19 -3.88
C LEU A 157 -5.13 -7.18 -4.56
N ALA A 158 -5.24 -8.48 -4.24
CA ALA A 158 -4.39 -9.51 -4.83
C ALA A 158 -4.58 -9.66 -6.36
N ALA A 159 -5.75 -9.27 -6.88
CA ALA A 159 -6.05 -9.28 -8.32
C ALA A 159 -5.83 -7.91 -8.99
N ALA A 160 -5.46 -6.87 -8.25
CA ALA A 160 -5.36 -5.51 -8.76
C ALA A 160 -4.23 -5.35 -9.77
N GLN A 161 -4.51 -4.60 -10.83
CA GLN A 161 -3.51 -4.09 -11.76
C GLN A 161 -3.14 -2.64 -11.43
N VAL A 162 -4.06 -1.90 -10.81
CA VAL A 162 -3.86 -0.53 -10.33
C VAL A 162 -4.48 -0.41 -8.94
N VAL A 163 -3.74 0.16 -7.99
CA VAL A 163 -4.22 0.47 -6.64
C VAL A 163 -4.14 1.97 -6.42
N VAL A 164 -5.30 2.61 -6.30
CA VAL A 164 -5.46 4.03 -5.99
C VAL A 164 -5.77 4.19 -4.50
N TYR A 165 -4.90 4.85 -3.73
CA TYR A 165 -4.98 4.80 -2.26
C TYR A 165 -4.71 6.16 -1.58
N ASP A 166 -5.35 6.35 -0.42
CA ASP A 166 -5.26 7.58 0.39
C ASP A 166 -4.13 7.54 1.43
N ARG A 167 -3.93 8.68 2.14
CA ARG A 167 -2.89 8.85 3.18
C ARG A 167 -3.05 7.97 4.42
N LEU A 168 -4.27 7.78 4.92
CA LEU A 168 -4.50 7.16 6.23
C LEU A 168 -4.68 5.64 6.12
N LEU A 169 -3.74 4.98 5.46
CA LEU A 169 -3.74 3.55 5.23
C LEU A 169 -2.43 2.95 5.72
N ASP A 170 -2.51 1.74 6.28
CA ASP A 170 -1.30 0.99 6.60
C ASP A 170 -0.61 0.54 5.29
N PRO A 171 0.70 0.84 5.10
CA PRO A 171 1.41 0.47 3.88
C PRO A 171 1.40 -1.03 3.57
N SER A 172 1.26 -1.90 4.58
CA SER A 172 1.19 -3.35 4.39
C SER A 172 -0.02 -3.78 3.57
N LEU A 173 -1.13 -3.02 3.63
CA LEU A 173 -2.34 -3.29 2.85
C LEU A 173 -2.12 -3.06 1.35
N VAL A 174 -1.44 -1.96 0.99
CA VAL A 174 -1.07 -1.66 -0.41
C VAL A 174 -0.09 -2.72 -0.94
N ALA A 175 0.72 -3.29 -0.05
CA ALA A 175 1.68 -4.33 -0.37
C ALA A 175 1.05 -5.74 -0.51
N LEU A 176 -0.27 -5.89 -0.36
CA LEU A 176 -1.02 -7.10 -0.74
C LEU A 176 -1.25 -7.19 -2.25
N ALA A 177 -1.18 -6.07 -2.96
CA ALA A 177 -1.29 -6.07 -4.40
C ALA A 177 -0.01 -6.61 -5.06
N PRO A 178 -0.12 -7.24 -6.25
CA PRO A 178 1.03 -7.75 -7.00
C PRO A 178 2.15 -6.70 -7.14
N THR A 179 3.40 -7.13 -7.16
CA THR A 179 4.55 -6.22 -7.38
C THR A 179 4.43 -5.48 -8.71
N SER A 180 3.85 -6.12 -9.72
CA SER A 180 3.52 -5.56 -11.04
C SER A 180 2.35 -4.59 -11.06
N ALA A 181 1.58 -4.47 -9.97
CA ALA A 181 0.47 -3.52 -9.89
C ALA A 181 0.99 -2.09 -9.73
N GLU A 182 0.40 -1.17 -10.49
CA GLU A 182 0.66 0.26 -10.36
C GLU A 182 0.06 0.78 -9.05
N ARG A 183 0.80 1.61 -8.31
CA ARG A 183 0.37 2.16 -7.01
C ARG A 183 0.28 3.67 -7.13
N VAL A 184 -0.93 4.21 -7.11
CA VAL A 184 -1.21 5.63 -7.29
C VAL A 184 -1.66 6.23 -5.95
N PHE A 185 -0.79 7.04 -5.37
CA PHE A 185 -1.11 7.79 -4.15
C PHE A 185 -1.89 9.06 -4.48
N VAL A 186 -3.07 9.23 -3.87
CA VAL A 186 -3.95 10.39 -4.13
C VAL A 186 -4.20 11.27 -2.89
N GLY A 187 -3.54 10.96 -1.77
CA GLY A 187 -3.67 11.72 -0.53
C GLY A 187 -2.92 13.06 -0.52
N LYS A 188 -3.25 13.93 0.44
CA LYS A 188 -2.51 15.16 0.75
C LYS A 188 -1.21 14.83 1.51
N GLU A 189 -0.05 14.99 0.88
CA GLU A 189 1.28 14.86 1.52
C GLU A 189 2.07 16.18 1.38
N ARG A 190 2.97 16.46 2.33
CA ARG A 190 3.83 17.66 2.25
C ARG A 190 4.71 17.57 0.99
N GLY A 191 4.59 18.54 0.09
CA GLY A 191 5.38 18.60 -1.15
C GLY A 191 4.77 17.90 -2.37
N ARG A 192 3.56 17.32 -2.26
CA ARG A 192 2.79 16.79 -3.40
C ARG A 192 1.39 17.39 -3.44
N GLN A 193 1.00 17.92 -4.60
CA GLN A 193 -0.37 18.39 -4.81
C GLN A 193 -1.32 17.19 -4.79
N ALA A 194 -2.30 17.20 -3.89
CA ALA A 194 -3.32 16.17 -3.88
C ALA A 194 -4.23 16.31 -5.09
N LEU A 195 -4.62 15.19 -5.68
CA LEU A 195 -5.69 15.20 -6.68
C LEU A 195 -6.97 15.71 -6.04
N THR A 196 -7.69 16.53 -6.79
CA THR A 196 -9.07 16.90 -6.45
C THR A 196 -9.95 15.67 -6.56
N GLN A 197 -11.15 15.69 -5.96
CA GLN A 197 -12.07 14.57 -6.11
C GLN A 197 -12.43 14.31 -7.57
N ALA A 198 -12.62 15.36 -8.37
CA ALA A 198 -12.86 15.24 -9.80
C ALA A 198 -11.69 14.50 -10.49
N GLY A 199 -10.43 14.88 -10.17
CA GLY A 199 -9.26 14.20 -10.71
C GLY A 199 -9.15 12.72 -10.27
N ILE A 200 -9.54 12.39 -9.04
CA ILE A 200 -9.63 10.98 -8.59
C ILE A 200 -10.70 10.24 -9.41
N ASN A 201 -11.87 10.83 -9.61
CA ASN A 201 -12.96 10.22 -10.36
C ASN A 201 -12.54 9.97 -11.83
N GLU A 202 -11.91 10.95 -12.47
CA GLU A 202 -11.38 10.86 -13.84
C GLU A 202 -10.33 9.75 -13.95
N LEU A 203 -9.41 9.65 -13.00
CA LEU A 203 -8.42 8.57 -12.93
C LEU A 203 -9.11 7.19 -12.87
N LEU A 204 -10.09 7.01 -11.97
CA LEU A 204 -10.79 5.73 -11.83
C LEU A 204 -11.54 5.34 -13.11
N VAL A 205 -12.19 6.32 -13.76
CA VAL A 205 -12.87 6.12 -15.04
C VAL A 205 -11.88 5.75 -16.14
N ALA A 206 -10.78 6.47 -16.26
CA ALA A 206 -9.76 6.23 -17.28
C ALA A 206 -9.15 4.82 -17.15
N GLU A 207 -8.72 4.45 -15.94
CA GLU A 207 -8.09 3.16 -15.66
C GLU A 207 -9.07 1.98 -15.85
N GLY A 208 -10.33 2.14 -15.42
CA GLY A 208 -11.38 1.14 -15.64
C GLY A 208 -11.75 1.00 -17.12
N SER A 209 -11.84 2.10 -17.85
CA SER A 209 -12.12 2.11 -19.29
C SER A 209 -10.99 1.49 -20.12
N ALA A 210 -9.75 1.57 -19.62
CA ALA A 210 -8.58 0.93 -20.22
C ALA A 210 -8.55 -0.60 -20.06
N GLY A 211 -9.59 -1.22 -19.48
CA GLY A 211 -9.67 -2.67 -19.35
C GLY A 211 -9.00 -3.24 -18.10
N LYS A 212 -8.55 -2.38 -17.17
CA LYS A 212 -7.79 -2.80 -15.99
C LYS A 212 -8.69 -3.18 -14.82
N THR A 213 -8.16 -4.05 -13.96
CA THR A 213 -8.70 -4.31 -12.62
C THR A 213 -8.15 -3.24 -11.67
N VAL A 214 -9.00 -2.29 -11.28
CA VAL A 214 -8.61 -1.14 -10.46
C VAL A 214 -9.16 -1.32 -9.05
N VAL A 215 -8.34 -1.10 -8.04
CA VAL A 215 -8.77 -1.04 -6.63
C VAL A 215 -8.58 0.38 -6.12
N ARG A 216 -9.69 1.03 -5.77
CA ARG A 216 -9.71 2.26 -4.99
C ARG A 216 -9.78 1.90 -3.52
N LEU A 217 -8.64 1.91 -2.84
CA LEU A 217 -8.52 1.56 -1.43
C LEU A 217 -8.76 2.80 -0.57
N LYS A 218 -9.78 2.76 0.28
CA LYS A 218 -10.26 3.89 1.09
C LYS A 218 -10.19 3.55 2.58
N GLY A 219 -9.81 4.50 3.42
CA GLY A 219 -9.82 4.30 4.87
C GLY A 219 -11.24 4.08 5.41
N GLY A 220 -11.39 3.16 6.36
CA GLY A 220 -12.69 2.80 6.94
C GLY A 220 -13.59 2.09 5.92
N ASP A 221 -14.75 2.69 5.67
CA ASP A 221 -15.77 2.20 4.73
C ASP A 221 -16.00 3.21 3.59
N PRO A 222 -16.17 2.77 2.32
CA PRO A 222 -16.35 3.69 1.20
C PRO A 222 -17.55 4.64 1.33
N PHE A 223 -18.63 4.21 2.01
CA PHE A 223 -19.90 4.93 2.10
C PHE A 223 -20.14 5.62 3.45
N VAL A 224 -19.24 5.46 4.43
CA VAL A 224 -19.30 6.22 5.70
C VAL A 224 -18.33 7.40 5.64
N PHE A 225 -18.83 8.56 5.17
CA PHE A 225 -18.07 9.80 4.98
C PHE A 225 -16.80 9.66 4.11
N GLY A 226 -16.71 8.59 3.31
CA GLY A 226 -15.57 8.30 2.45
C GLY A 226 -15.67 8.87 1.03
N ARG A 227 -16.80 9.50 0.66
CA ARG A 227 -17.10 9.98 -0.71
C ARG A 227 -17.17 8.88 -1.79
N GLY A 228 -17.30 7.61 -1.39
CA GLY A 228 -17.43 6.50 -2.35
C GLY A 228 -18.69 6.60 -3.22
N GLY A 229 -19.72 7.30 -2.76
CA GLY A 229 -20.91 7.58 -3.57
C GLY A 229 -20.62 8.45 -4.80
N GLU A 230 -19.83 9.51 -4.64
CA GLU A 230 -19.42 10.39 -5.75
C GLU A 230 -18.56 9.62 -6.77
N GLU A 231 -17.62 8.81 -6.27
CA GLU A 231 -16.76 7.95 -7.11
C GLU A 231 -17.59 6.90 -7.88
N ALA A 232 -18.56 6.26 -7.23
CA ALA A 232 -19.46 5.28 -7.86
C ALA A 232 -20.37 5.90 -8.92
N MET A 233 -20.88 7.11 -8.68
CA MET A 233 -21.71 7.84 -9.65
C MET A 233 -20.92 8.15 -10.92
N ALA A 234 -19.69 8.68 -10.79
CA ALA A 234 -18.84 8.97 -11.94
C ALA A 234 -18.53 7.71 -12.78
N LEU A 235 -18.28 6.57 -12.12
CA LEU A 235 -18.08 5.28 -12.80
C LEU A 235 -19.34 4.81 -13.53
N GLY A 236 -20.51 4.96 -12.89
CA GLY A 236 -21.80 4.62 -13.49
C GLY A 236 -22.13 5.49 -14.71
N GLU A 237 -21.88 6.80 -14.63
CA GLU A 237 -22.07 7.75 -15.73
C GLU A 237 -21.18 7.44 -16.93
N ALA A 238 -19.94 7.00 -16.67
CA ALA A 238 -19.00 6.57 -17.71
C ALA A 238 -19.25 5.14 -18.24
N GLY A 239 -20.21 4.40 -17.68
CA GLY A 239 -20.48 3.01 -18.06
C GLY A 239 -19.39 2.01 -17.67
N VAL A 240 -18.52 2.37 -16.72
CA VAL A 240 -17.45 1.52 -16.21
C VAL A 240 -18.01 0.55 -15.16
N PRO A 241 -17.87 -0.77 -15.31
CA PRO A 241 -18.29 -1.73 -14.29
C PRO A 241 -17.57 -1.47 -12.96
N PHE A 242 -18.33 -1.43 -11.87
CA PHE A 242 -17.76 -1.25 -10.54
C PHE A 242 -18.42 -2.14 -9.49
N GLU A 243 -17.73 -2.33 -8.37
CA GLU A 243 -18.21 -3.08 -7.22
C GLU A 243 -17.80 -2.42 -5.91
N ILE A 244 -18.71 -2.36 -4.95
CA ILE A 244 -18.46 -1.87 -3.61
C ILE A 244 -18.05 -3.04 -2.72
N VAL A 245 -16.91 -2.92 -2.05
CA VAL A 245 -16.49 -3.84 -0.99
C VAL A 245 -16.50 -3.07 0.32
N PRO A 246 -17.53 -3.29 1.17
CA PRO A 246 -17.63 -2.62 2.47
C PRO A 246 -16.40 -2.86 3.33
N GLY A 247 -16.09 -1.88 4.18
CA GLY A 247 -15.01 -1.96 5.15
C GLY A 247 -15.51 -1.78 6.58
N VAL A 248 -14.66 -2.11 7.55
CA VAL A 248 -14.96 -1.84 8.95
C VAL A 248 -14.82 -0.34 9.19
N THR A 249 -15.92 0.36 9.48
CA THR A 249 -15.88 1.80 9.74
C THR A 249 -15.21 2.13 11.07
N SER A 250 -14.45 3.23 11.09
CA SER A 250 -13.80 3.73 12.30
C SER A 250 -14.81 4.13 13.38
N ALA A 251 -16.02 4.53 13.01
CA ALA A 251 -17.10 4.86 13.94
C ALA A 251 -17.45 3.72 14.90
N VAL A 252 -17.28 2.48 14.48
CA VAL A 252 -17.55 1.29 15.30
C VAL A 252 -16.25 0.70 15.84
N ALA A 253 -15.26 0.51 14.98
CA ALA A 253 -14.05 -0.20 15.37
C ALA A 253 -13.18 0.58 16.36
N ALA A 254 -13.05 1.90 16.22
CA ALA A 254 -12.27 2.69 17.18
C ALA A 254 -12.90 2.61 18.59
N ALA A 255 -14.23 2.63 18.66
CA ALA A 255 -14.95 2.44 19.92
C ALA A 255 -14.71 1.04 20.49
N ALA A 256 -14.89 -0.01 19.67
CA ALA A 256 -14.69 -1.39 20.09
C ALA A 256 -13.26 -1.67 20.59
N TYR A 257 -12.25 -1.14 19.90
CA TYR A 257 -10.84 -1.25 20.28
C TYR A 257 -10.48 -0.32 21.46
N ALA A 258 -11.31 0.67 21.77
CA ALA A 258 -11.26 1.42 23.01
C ALA A 258 -12.06 0.74 24.15
N GLY A 259 -12.63 -0.47 23.94
CA GLY A 259 -13.48 -1.12 24.94
C GLY A 259 -14.83 -0.42 25.15
N ILE A 260 -15.30 0.33 24.16
CA ILE A 260 -16.57 1.07 24.21
C ILE A 260 -17.49 0.48 23.15
N PRO A 261 -18.53 -0.28 23.51
CA PRO A 261 -19.50 -0.73 22.53
C PRO A 261 -20.37 0.45 22.09
N VAL A 262 -20.68 0.58 20.81
CA VAL A 262 -21.52 1.70 20.32
C VAL A 262 -22.98 1.58 20.75
N THR A 263 -23.42 0.36 21.07
CA THR A 263 -24.73 0.05 21.66
C THR A 263 -24.56 -0.97 22.78
N HIS A 264 -25.42 -0.91 23.79
CA HIS A 264 -25.41 -1.89 24.87
C HIS A 264 -26.81 -1.98 25.51
N ARG A 265 -27.29 -3.20 25.74
CA ARG A 265 -28.63 -3.42 26.31
C ARG A 265 -28.75 -2.72 27.66
N GLY A 266 -29.85 -1.98 27.86
CA GLY A 266 -30.08 -1.21 29.09
C GLY A 266 -29.26 0.07 29.23
N VAL A 267 -28.41 0.39 28.25
CA VAL A 267 -27.56 1.61 28.25
C VAL A 267 -27.84 2.47 27.01
N SER A 268 -27.73 1.88 25.81
CA SER A 268 -27.96 2.58 24.55
C SER A 268 -28.49 1.62 23.48
N THR A 269 -29.67 1.91 22.95
CA THR A 269 -30.34 1.12 21.90
C THR A 269 -30.22 1.76 20.51
N ALA A 270 -29.61 2.94 20.41
CA ALA A 270 -29.47 3.70 19.17
C ALA A 270 -28.06 4.30 19.08
N VAL A 271 -27.51 4.30 17.88
CA VAL A 271 -26.24 4.97 17.55
C VAL A 271 -26.49 5.95 16.41
N THR A 272 -25.98 7.16 16.56
CA THR A 272 -26.00 8.19 15.52
C THR A 272 -24.57 8.54 15.14
N ILE A 273 -24.22 8.42 13.85
CA ILE A 273 -22.88 8.72 13.35
C ILE A 273 -22.96 10.01 12.53
N VAL A 274 -22.16 11.00 12.90
CA VAL A 274 -22.15 12.33 12.27
C VAL A 274 -20.73 12.77 11.92
N THR A 275 -20.61 13.72 11.00
CA THR A 275 -19.37 14.46 10.77
C THR A 275 -19.39 15.75 11.58
N GLY A 276 -18.32 16.04 12.29
CA GLY A 276 -18.11 17.35 12.93
C GLY A 276 -17.39 18.36 12.03
N SER A 277 -16.97 17.94 10.83
CA SER A 277 -16.42 18.83 9.81
C SER A 277 -17.45 19.05 8.71
N GLU A 278 -17.73 20.31 8.41
CA GLU A 278 -18.53 20.73 7.27
C GLU A 278 -17.72 21.70 6.41
N ASP A 279 -18.16 21.91 5.17
CA ASP A 279 -17.51 22.85 4.24
C ASP A 279 -17.56 24.27 4.84
N PRO A 280 -16.41 24.93 5.09
CA PRO A 280 -16.36 26.28 5.67
C PRO A 280 -17.09 27.34 4.84
N SER A 281 -17.33 27.10 3.55
CA SER A 281 -18.09 28.00 2.67
C SER A 281 -19.61 27.95 2.91
N LYS A 282 -20.11 26.96 3.66
CA LYS A 282 -21.51 26.91 4.09
C LYS A 282 -21.70 27.82 5.31
N GLY A 283 -22.60 28.80 5.17
CA GLY A 283 -22.90 29.77 6.23
C GLY A 283 -23.68 29.22 7.44
N GLU A 284 -24.33 28.06 7.30
CA GLU A 284 -25.05 27.36 8.37
C GLU A 284 -24.69 25.88 8.40
N THR A 285 -24.69 25.30 9.60
CA THR A 285 -24.42 23.87 9.76
C THR A 285 -25.57 23.04 9.23
N THR A 286 -25.26 21.98 8.47
CA THR A 286 -26.29 21.05 7.98
C THR A 286 -26.70 20.03 9.03
N THR A 287 -25.91 19.88 10.08
CA THR A 287 -26.15 18.93 11.16
C THR A 287 -27.02 19.55 12.25
N ASP A 288 -28.18 18.96 12.52
CA ASP A 288 -29.09 19.44 13.58
C ASP A 288 -28.62 18.99 14.97
N TRP A 289 -27.63 19.69 15.52
CA TRP A 289 -27.09 19.46 16.86
C TRP A 289 -28.14 19.61 17.97
N THR A 290 -29.18 20.43 17.74
CA THR A 290 -30.28 20.63 18.68
C THR A 290 -31.13 19.37 18.81
N ALA A 291 -31.46 18.72 17.69
CA ALA A 291 -32.15 17.43 17.70
C ALA A 291 -31.27 16.35 18.33
N LEU A 292 -29.98 16.28 17.95
CA LEU A 292 -29.03 15.28 18.47
C LEU A 292 -28.86 15.34 19.99
N ALA A 293 -28.90 16.52 20.59
CA ALA A 293 -28.86 16.68 22.04
C ALA A 293 -30.04 15.98 22.76
N LYS A 294 -31.16 15.79 22.07
CA LYS A 294 -32.43 15.26 22.62
C LYS A 294 -32.72 13.83 22.19
N THR A 295 -32.09 13.33 21.13
CA THR A 295 -32.30 11.96 20.60
C THR A 295 -31.96 10.87 21.61
N GLY A 296 -30.98 11.13 22.49
CA GLY A 296 -30.43 10.13 23.39
C GLY A 296 -29.63 9.03 22.65
N GLY A 297 -29.22 8.00 23.38
CA GLY A 297 -28.36 6.93 22.85
C GLY A 297 -26.89 7.35 22.74
N THR A 298 -26.18 6.75 21.79
CA THR A 298 -24.75 6.99 21.57
C THR A 298 -24.53 7.89 20.35
N LEU A 299 -23.83 9.00 20.53
CA LEU A 299 -23.40 9.88 19.44
C LEU A 299 -21.93 9.64 19.12
N VAL A 300 -21.64 9.28 17.87
CA VAL A 300 -20.27 9.11 17.35
C VAL A 300 -19.99 10.21 16.35
N THR A 301 -19.02 11.08 16.67
CA THR A 301 -18.63 12.20 15.83
C THR A 301 -17.27 11.93 15.17
N LEU A 302 -17.28 11.81 13.85
CA LEU A 302 -16.09 11.69 13.02
C LEU A 302 -15.61 13.07 12.57
N MET A 303 -14.30 13.22 12.31
CA MET A 303 -13.71 14.44 11.75
C MET A 303 -14.01 15.72 12.55
N GLY A 304 -14.46 15.61 13.81
CA GLY A 304 -14.93 16.74 14.60
C GLY A 304 -13.89 17.33 15.55
N TRP A 305 -12.63 16.89 15.54
CA TRP A 305 -11.66 17.26 16.59
C TRP A 305 -11.52 18.78 16.79
N ALA A 306 -11.38 19.54 15.71
CA ALA A 306 -11.26 20.99 15.77
C ALA A 306 -12.56 21.68 16.23
N ALA A 307 -13.72 21.15 15.79
CA ALA A 307 -15.04 21.69 16.11
C ALA A 307 -15.61 21.19 17.44
N LEU A 308 -14.96 20.21 18.08
CA LEU A 308 -15.48 19.51 19.26
C LEU A 308 -15.87 20.44 20.42
N PRO A 309 -15.08 21.49 20.76
CA PRO A 309 -15.50 22.43 21.81
C PRO A 309 -16.84 23.13 21.49
N GLY A 310 -17.04 23.52 20.23
CA GLY A 310 -18.29 24.13 19.78
C GLY A 310 -19.45 23.13 19.80
N ILE A 311 -19.22 21.92 19.29
CA ILE A 311 -20.21 20.84 19.29
C ILE A 311 -20.65 20.51 20.73
N ALA A 312 -19.72 20.36 21.66
CA ALA A 312 -20.01 20.09 23.07
C ALA A 312 -20.85 21.22 23.71
N ALA A 313 -20.47 22.48 23.49
CA ALA A 313 -21.22 23.63 23.98
C ALA A 313 -22.65 23.67 23.41
N THR A 314 -22.83 23.42 22.11
CA THR A 314 -24.14 23.39 21.46
C THR A 314 -25.00 22.24 22.00
N LEU A 315 -24.44 21.04 22.19
CA LEU A 315 -25.18 19.91 22.76
C LEU A 315 -25.66 20.21 24.18
N GLN A 316 -24.79 20.78 25.02
CA GLN A 316 -25.13 21.15 26.39
C GLN A 316 -26.19 22.26 26.45
N ALA A 317 -26.06 23.30 25.62
CA ALA A 317 -27.05 24.38 25.54
C ALA A 317 -28.44 23.88 25.12
N ASN A 318 -28.51 22.75 24.42
CA ASN A 318 -29.75 22.13 23.95
C ASN A 318 -30.26 20.98 24.84
N GLY A 319 -29.69 20.82 26.04
CA GLY A 319 -30.23 19.94 27.08
C GLY A 319 -29.44 18.67 27.36
N MET A 320 -28.29 18.44 26.71
CA MET A 320 -27.39 17.34 27.10
C MET A 320 -26.72 17.65 28.43
N ALA A 321 -26.79 16.73 29.39
CA ALA A 321 -26.22 16.94 30.72
C ALA A 321 -24.69 17.03 30.64
N GLY A 322 -24.07 17.98 31.36
CA GLY A 322 -22.61 18.21 31.28
C GLY A 322 -21.77 17.04 31.80
N ASP A 323 -22.34 16.17 32.63
CA ASP A 323 -21.73 14.96 33.15
C ASP A 323 -21.93 13.72 32.24
N THR A 324 -22.57 13.90 31.07
CA THR A 324 -22.73 12.84 30.06
C THR A 324 -21.35 12.28 29.70
N PRO A 325 -21.10 10.97 29.85
CA PRO A 325 -19.81 10.37 29.57
C PRO A 325 -19.38 10.55 28.12
N ALA A 326 -18.09 10.78 27.93
CA ALA A 326 -17.49 10.90 26.61
C ALA A 326 -16.10 10.28 26.56
N ALA A 327 -15.71 9.84 25.37
CA ALA A 327 -14.38 9.35 25.07
C ALA A 327 -13.88 9.88 23.73
N LEU A 328 -12.56 10.08 23.65
CA LEU A 328 -11.83 10.40 22.44
C LEU A 328 -10.90 9.26 22.11
N VAL A 329 -10.96 8.78 20.87
CA VAL A 329 -10.06 7.75 20.36
C VAL A 329 -9.28 8.31 19.19
N GLN A 330 -7.98 8.53 19.40
CA GLN A 330 -7.04 8.91 18.36
C GLN A 330 -6.40 7.65 17.77
N TRP A 331 -6.23 7.61 16.45
CA TRP A 331 -5.61 6.47 15.75
C TRP A 331 -6.25 5.12 16.15
N GLY A 332 -7.58 5.06 16.17
CA GLY A 332 -8.31 3.85 16.56
C GLY A 332 -7.82 2.61 15.81
N THR A 333 -7.62 1.50 16.52
CA THR A 333 -7.07 0.22 16.05
C THR A 333 -5.57 0.16 15.75
N TRP A 334 -4.86 1.29 15.76
CA TRP A 334 -3.41 1.29 15.63
C TRP A 334 -2.76 0.98 16.98
N SER A 335 -1.55 0.39 16.98
CA SER A 335 -0.71 0.21 18.18
C SER A 335 -0.38 1.53 18.91
N ARG A 336 -0.49 2.66 18.20
CA ARG A 336 -0.36 4.02 18.74
C ARG A 336 -1.70 4.67 19.12
N GLN A 337 -2.77 3.90 19.28
CA GLN A 337 -4.07 4.41 19.71
C GLN A 337 -3.92 5.18 21.01
N ARG A 338 -4.67 6.28 21.15
CA ARG A 338 -4.74 7.01 22.42
C ARG A 338 -6.20 7.22 22.76
N THR A 339 -6.58 6.78 23.95
CA THR A 339 -7.94 6.92 24.45
C THR A 339 -7.97 7.88 25.63
N VAL A 340 -8.80 8.90 25.55
CA VAL A 340 -9.05 9.84 26.66
C VAL A 340 -10.52 9.74 27.04
N THR A 341 -10.82 9.59 28.32
CA THR A 341 -12.18 9.57 28.86
C THR A 341 -12.45 10.81 29.72
N GLY A 342 -13.73 11.17 29.81
CA GLY A 342 -14.20 12.33 30.54
C GLY A 342 -15.71 12.47 30.40
N THR A 343 -16.19 13.71 30.45
CA THR A 343 -17.60 14.05 30.19
C THR A 343 -17.68 15.05 29.05
N ILE A 344 -18.87 15.26 28.48
CA ILE A 344 -19.04 16.23 27.41
C ILE A 344 -18.54 17.64 27.80
N ALA A 345 -18.63 18.00 29.08
CA ALA A 345 -18.17 19.29 29.60
C ALA A 345 -16.64 19.47 29.57
N ASP A 346 -15.85 18.41 29.72
CA ASP A 346 -14.39 18.52 29.89
C ASP A 346 -13.55 17.77 28.83
N ILE A 347 -14.19 16.91 28.03
CA ILE A 347 -13.49 15.96 27.16
C ILE A 347 -12.57 16.63 26.14
N ALA A 348 -12.97 17.80 25.61
CA ALA A 348 -12.16 18.54 24.66
C ALA A 348 -10.88 19.11 25.30
N GLU A 349 -10.98 19.61 26.53
CA GLU A 349 -9.81 20.11 27.28
C GLU A 349 -8.89 18.97 27.68
N ARG A 350 -9.45 17.85 28.16
CA ARG A 350 -8.68 16.64 28.46
C ARG A 350 -7.93 16.12 27.24
N GLY A 351 -8.57 16.09 26.08
CA GLY A 351 -7.93 15.69 24.83
C GLY A 351 -6.76 16.61 24.44
N LYS A 352 -6.92 17.93 24.63
CA LYS A 352 -5.84 18.91 24.39
C LYS A 352 -4.70 18.75 25.39
N ALA A 353 -4.99 18.57 26.68
CA ALA A 353 -4.00 18.35 27.72
C ALA A 353 -3.22 17.04 27.50
N ALA A 354 -3.88 16.02 26.96
CA ALA A 354 -3.22 14.80 26.49
C ALA A 354 -2.44 15.01 25.18
N GLY A 355 -2.53 16.14 24.49
CA GLY A 355 -1.84 16.37 23.22
C GLY A 355 -2.38 15.52 22.07
N LEU A 356 -3.70 15.27 22.03
CA LEU A 356 -4.33 14.61 20.89
C LEU A 356 -4.30 15.51 19.64
N GLY A 357 -4.11 14.88 18.48
CA GLY A 357 -4.21 15.51 17.17
C GLY A 357 -5.05 14.67 16.22
N ALA A 358 -5.55 15.22 15.12
CA ALA A 358 -6.33 14.45 14.16
C ALA A 358 -5.51 13.27 13.57
N PRO A 359 -6.14 12.12 13.27
CA PRO A 359 -7.57 11.83 13.35
C PRO A 359 -8.03 11.39 14.76
N VAL A 360 -9.15 11.96 15.24
CA VAL A 360 -9.79 11.62 16.53
C VAL A 360 -11.27 11.37 16.29
N ILE A 361 -11.81 10.37 17.00
CA ILE A 361 -13.24 10.03 17.03
C ILE A 361 -13.76 10.36 18.42
N ALA A 362 -14.87 11.09 18.49
CA ALA A 362 -15.56 11.34 19.76
C ALA A 362 -16.75 10.40 19.90
N ILE A 363 -16.88 9.77 21.06
CA ILE A 363 -17.98 8.87 21.42
C ILE A 363 -18.64 9.48 22.66
N ILE A 364 -19.90 9.88 22.56
CA ILE A 364 -20.64 10.60 23.60
C ILE A 364 -21.87 9.78 23.97
N GLY A 365 -22.04 9.52 25.26
CA GLY A 365 -23.14 8.74 25.83
C GLY A 365 -22.66 7.72 26.87
N GLU A 366 -23.60 7.15 27.62
CA GLU A 366 -23.32 6.28 28.78
C GLU A 366 -22.43 5.07 28.46
N VAL A 367 -22.41 4.61 27.21
CA VAL A 367 -21.53 3.50 26.79
C VAL A 367 -20.05 3.78 27.03
N ALA A 368 -19.63 5.05 27.07
CA ALA A 368 -18.23 5.41 27.32
C ALA A 368 -17.73 4.97 28.72
N ARG A 369 -18.63 4.81 29.71
CA ARG A 369 -18.27 4.28 31.04
C ARG A 369 -17.82 2.82 31.00
N LEU A 370 -18.37 2.03 30.07
CA LEU A 370 -18.11 0.60 29.95
C LEU A 370 -16.64 0.28 29.60
N ARG A 371 -15.87 1.29 29.16
CA ARG A 371 -14.43 1.14 28.92
C ARG A 371 -13.68 0.62 30.13
N GLU A 372 -14.04 1.05 31.34
CA GLU A 372 -13.32 0.66 32.56
C GLU A 372 -13.29 -0.87 32.71
N ASP A 373 -14.41 -1.51 32.38
CA ASP A 373 -14.60 -2.96 32.45
C ASP A 373 -14.08 -3.70 31.20
N ILE A 374 -14.26 -3.12 30.00
CA ILE A 374 -14.10 -3.83 28.72
C ILE A 374 -12.74 -3.58 28.06
N ALA A 375 -12.02 -2.50 28.40
CA ALA A 375 -10.76 -2.16 27.74
C ALA A 375 -9.79 -3.35 27.72
N TRP A 376 -9.38 -3.75 26.52
CA TRP A 376 -8.53 -4.92 26.29
C TRP A 376 -7.32 -4.58 25.40
N PHE A 377 -7.51 -3.71 24.41
CA PHE A 377 -6.55 -3.48 23.34
C PHE A 377 -5.28 -2.77 23.81
N ASP A 378 -5.44 -1.70 24.57
CA ASP A 378 -4.37 -0.87 25.13
C ASP A 378 -3.90 -1.33 26.51
N ARG A 379 -4.26 -2.56 26.89
CA ARG A 379 -3.77 -3.28 28.07
C ARG A 379 -2.81 -4.42 27.71
N ARG A 380 -2.47 -4.58 26.44
CA ARG A 380 -1.63 -5.69 25.97
C ARG A 380 -0.15 -5.49 26.36
N PRO A 381 0.62 -6.57 26.57
CA PRO A 381 1.90 -6.47 27.28
C PRO A 381 2.98 -5.61 26.60
N LEU A 382 2.92 -5.50 25.27
CA LEU A 382 3.83 -4.69 24.47
C LEU A 382 3.14 -3.46 23.87
N TRP A 383 2.04 -2.99 24.49
CA TRP A 383 1.26 -1.86 24.00
C TRP A 383 2.12 -0.65 23.61
N GLY A 384 1.99 -0.23 22.34
CA GLY A 384 2.67 0.94 21.80
C GLY A 384 4.17 0.80 21.60
N LYS A 385 4.77 -0.37 21.88
CA LYS A 385 6.20 -0.61 21.71
C LYS A 385 6.56 -0.75 20.24
N ARG A 386 7.50 0.05 19.77
CA ARG A 386 8.01 0.03 18.40
C ARG A 386 9.18 -0.95 18.32
N VAL A 387 8.94 -2.08 17.67
CA VAL A 387 9.87 -3.21 17.63
C VAL A 387 10.46 -3.37 16.24
N LEU A 388 11.77 -3.12 16.09
CA LEU A 388 12.44 -3.32 14.81
C LEU A 388 12.69 -4.81 14.58
N VAL A 389 12.18 -5.31 13.45
CA VAL A 389 12.37 -6.69 12.98
C VAL A 389 13.29 -6.66 11.75
N THR A 390 14.50 -7.19 11.91
CA THR A 390 15.60 -7.08 10.93
C THR A 390 15.64 -8.23 9.92
N ARG A 391 14.56 -9.02 9.79
CA ARG A 391 14.49 -10.23 8.96
C ARG A 391 13.73 -9.96 7.64
N SER A 392 13.95 -10.77 6.61
CA SER A 392 13.21 -10.66 5.33
C SER A 392 11.71 -10.94 5.51
N ARG A 393 10.86 -10.25 4.74
CA ARG A 393 9.37 -10.30 4.79
C ARG A 393 8.79 -11.71 4.83
N THR A 394 9.35 -12.67 4.08
CA THR A 394 8.88 -14.07 4.02
C THR A 394 9.24 -14.93 5.24
N GLN A 395 10.15 -14.48 6.10
CA GLN A 395 10.56 -15.20 7.32
C GLN A 395 10.24 -14.44 8.62
N ALA A 396 9.75 -13.21 8.51
CA ALA A 396 9.38 -12.33 9.63
C ALA A 396 7.91 -12.46 10.04
N SER A 397 7.05 -13.08 9.21
CA SER A 397 5.59 -13.13 9.40
C SER A 397 5.18 -13.56 10.80
N ARG A 398 5.73 -14.66 11.33
CA ARG A 398 5.38 -15.14 12.68
C ARG A 398 5.77 -14.18 13.79
N MET A 399 6.93 -13.53 13.69
CA MET A 399 7.37 -12.54 14.67
C MET A 399 6.47 -11.31 14.64
N ILE A 400 6.15 -10.81 13.44
CA ILE A 400 5.26 -9.65 13.25
C ILE A 400 3.87 -9.94 13.82
N GLU A 401 3.31 -11.11 13.52
CA GLU A 401 2.02 -11.57 14.07
C GLU A 401 2.04 -11.57 15.59
N LEU A 402 3.02 -12.25 16.21
CA LEU A 402 3.15 -12.33 17.67
C LEU A 402 3.29 -10.95 18.32
N LEU A 403 4.15 -10.09 17.77
CA LEU A 403 4.35 -8.74 18.29
C LEU A 403 3.07 -7.90 18.17
N THR A 404 2.35 -8.02 17.05
CA THR A 404 1.06 -7.32 16.84
C THR A 404 -0.02 -7.82 17.80
N GLU A 405 -0.10 -9.14 18.01
CA GLU A 405 -0.99 -9.77 18.99
C GLU A 405 -0.70 -9.26 20.40
N LEU A 406 0.57 -9.07 20.75
CA LEU A 406 1.02 -8.51 22.02
C LEU A 406 0.87 -6.98 22.14
N GLY A 407 0.42 -6.29 21.08
CA GLY A 407 0.13 -4.86 21.08
C GLY A 407 1.27 -3.94 20.64
N ALA A 408 2.37 -4.50 20.15
CA ALA A 408 3.51 -3.75 19.60
C ALA A 408 3.22 -3.22 18.18
N GLU A 409 4.06 -2.28 17.74
CA GLU A 409 4.21 -1.85 16.35
C GLU A 409 5.46 -2.51 15.74
N PRO A 410 5.32 -3.59 14.97
CA PRO A 410 6.45 -4.19 14.28
C PRO A 410 6.89 -3.28 13.13
N ILE A 411 8.17 -2.97 13.08
CA ILE A 411 8.78 -2.18 12.01
C ILE A 411 9.70 -3.11 11.23
N GLU A 412 9.30 -3.42 10.02
CA GLU A 412 10.07 -4.29 9.15
C GLU A 412 11.20 -3.52 8.48
N LEU A 413 12.42 -4.02 8.68
CA LEU A 413 13.60 -3.56 7.97
C LEU A 413 14.33 -4.75 7.33
N PRO A 414 13.80 -5.27 6.21
CA PRO A 414 14.39 -6.43 5.56
C PRO A 414 15.74 -6.05 4.96
N SER A 415 16.84 -6.58 5.50
CA SER A 415 18.19 -6.29 4.97
C SER A 415 18.42 -6.79 3.54
N ILE A 416 17.57 -7.71 3.08
CA ILE A 416 17.61 -8.35 1.77
C ILE A 416 16.16 -8.47 1.29
N GLU A 417 15.86 -7.88 0.13
CA GLU A 417 14.63 -8.16 -0.61
C GLU A 417 14.89 -9.22 -1.66
N ILE A 418 13.86 -9.99 -1.98
CA ILE A 418 13.89 -10.90 -3.11
C ILE A 418 13.19 -10.19 -4.26
N GLY A 419 13.86 -10.15 -5.40
CA GLY A 419 13.37 -9.47 -6.59
C GLY A 419 13.33 -10.40 -7.81
N PRO A 420 12.53 -10.03 -8.84
CA PRO A 420 12.55 -10.70 -10.13
C PRO A 420 13.94 -10.60 -10.76
N LEU A 421 14.29 -11.58 -11.59
CA LEU A 421 15.49 -11.50 -12.42
C LEU A 421 15.34 -10.35 -13.44
N ASP A 422 16.46 -9.73 -13.81
CA ASP A 422 16.48 -8.79 -14.94
C ASP A 422 16.23 -9.52 -16.26
N ASP A 423 16.70 -10.76 -16.36
CA ASP A 423 16.51 -11.64 -17.49
C ASP A 423 16.15 -13.06 -17.01
N TYR A 424 15.13 -13.63 -17.64
CA TYR A 424 14.63 -14.98 -17.38
C TYR A 424 15.12 -16.02 -18.40
N GLY A 425 15.94 -15.65 -19.39
CA GLY A 425 16.39 -16.54 -20.46
C GLY A 425 16.93 -17.89 -19.95
N ASP A 426 17.89 -17.84 -19.01
CA ASP A 426 18.48 -19.05 -18.42
C ASP A 426 17.43 -19.93 -17.72
N LEU A 427 16.48 -19.31 -17.00
CA LEU A 427 15.39 -20.02 -16.33
C LEU A 427 14.44 -20.66 -17.34
N ASP A 428 14.05 -19.93 -18.36
CA ASP A 428 13.15 -20.40 -19.40
C ASP A 428 13.77 -21.56 -20.18
N ASP A 429 15.04 -21.45 -20.53
CA ASP A 429 15.74 -22.48 -21.30
C ASP A 429 16.00 -23.70 -20.43
N ALA A 430 16.37 -23.53 -19.16
CA ALA A 430 16.47 -24.64 -18.22
C ALA A 430 15.14 -25.33 -18.00
N LEU A 431 14.04 -24.60 -17.89
CA LEU A 431 12.72 -25.21 -17.80
C LEU A 431 12.46 -26.00 -19.11
N LYS A 432 12.52 -25.36 -20.28
CA LYS A 432 12.19 -25.98 -21.58
C LYS A 432 13.01 -27.22 -21.88
N GLU A 433 14.33 -27.13 -21.74
CA GLU A 433 15.26 -28.22 -22.09
C GLU A 433 15.09 -29.42 -21.17
N THR A 434 14.73 -29.17 -19.91
CA THR A 434 14.59 -30.25 -18.92
C THR A 434 13.18 -30.86 -18.91
N ALA A 435 12.15 -30.16 -19.41
CA ALA A 435 10.76 -30.60 -19.38
C ALA A 435 10.50 -32.02 -19.93
N HIS A 436 11.31 -32.46 -20.89
CA HIS A 436 11.15 -33.75 -21.56
C HIS A 436 12.08 -34.85 -21.03
N VAL A 437 12.97 -34.54 -20.09
CA VAL A 437 13.91 -35.51 -19.52
C VAL A 437 13.16 -36.45 -18.57
N PRO A 438 13.08 -37.77 -18.88
CA PRO A 438 12.42 -38.74 -18.01
C PRO A 438 13.20 -38.92 -16.71
N GLY A 439 12.50 -39.02 -15.57
CA GLY A 439 13.14 -39.26 -14.28
C GLY A 439 14.00 -38.10 -13.76
N ARG A 440 13.82 -36.89 -14.31
CA ARG A 440 14.47 -35.67 -13.80
C ARG A 440 13.98 -35.33 -12.41
N TRP A 441 14.85 -34.70 -11.64
CA TRP A 441 14.55 -34.11 -10.36
C TRP A 441 14.41 -32.60 -10.47
N VAL A 442 13.43 -32.03 -9.77
CA VAL A 442 13.33 -30.59 -9.54
C VAL A 442 13.30 -30.36 -8.04
N ILE A 443 14.36 -29.77 -7.50
CA ILE A 443 14.55 -29.63 -6.05
C ILE A 443 14.43 -28.17 -5.66
N PHE A 444 13.42 -27.86 -4.85
CA PHE A 444 13.18 -26.54 -4.29
C PHE A 444 13.78 -26.42 -2.89
N THR A 445 14.72 -25.50 -2.73
CA THR A 445 15.42 -25.25 -1.46
C THR A 445 14.77 -24.15 -0.62
N SER A 446 13.88 -23.35 -1.21
CA SER A 446 13.20 -22.24 -0.53
C SER A 446 11.80 -21.99 -1.07
N VAL A 447 10.94 -21.38 -0.25
CA VAL A 447 9.61 -20.90 -0.65
C VAL A 447 9.72 -19.89 -1.79
N ASN A 448 10.73 -19.01 -1.75
CA ASN A 448 10.97 -18.01 -2.81
C ASN A 448 11.20 -18.70 -4.17
N SER A 449 11.97 -19.79 -4.21
CA SER A 449 12.19 -20.55 -5.45
C SER A 449 10.86 -21.05 -6.04
N VAL A 450 9.98 -21.59 -5.19
CA VAL A 450 8.64 -22.04 -5.60
C VAL A 450 7.81 -20.86 -6.15
N GLU A 451 7.82 -19.72 -5.47
CA GLU A 451 7.05 -18.53 -5.86
C GLU A 451 7.45 -17.99 -7.23
N TYR A 452 8.73 -17.71 -7.44
CA TYR A 452 9.23 -17.10 -8.67
C TYR A 452 9.19 -18.05 -9.87
N VAL A 453 9.41 -19.35 -9.65
CA VAL A 453 9.22 -20.35 -10.72
C VAL A 453 7.75 -20.41 -11.12
N TRP A 454 6.79 -20.36 -10.18
CA TRP A 454 5.37 -20.34 -10.52
C TRP A 454 4.91 -19.06 -11.19
N GLU A 455 5.43 -17.91 -10.75
CA GLU A 455 5.20 -16.63 -11.42
C GLU A 455 5.67 -16.69 -12.86
N ARG A 456 6.86 -17.25 -13.10
CA ARG A 456 7.37 -17.42 -14.45
C ARG A 456 6.56 -18.41 -15.28
N LEU A 457 6.18 -19.56 -14.72
CA LEU A 457 5.30 -20.52 -15.41
C LEU A 457 3.99 -19.87 -15.86
N ARG A 458 3.34 -19.08 -14.98
CA ARG A 458 2.13 -18.34 -15.34
C ARG A 458 2.37 -17.35 -16.48
N ALA A 459 3.47 -16.60 -16.44
CA ALA A 459 3.85 -15.69 -17.51
C ALA A 459 4.07 -16.41 -18.86
N LEU A 460 4.52 -17.68 -18.82
CA LEU A 460 4.68 -18.56 -19.97
C LEU A 460 3.39 -19.32 -20.36
N GLY A 461 2.26 -19.07 -19.70
CA GLY A 461 1.00 -19.78 -19.93
C GLY A 461 1.03 -21.26 -19.52
N LYS A 462 1.87 -21.61 -18.55
CA LYS A 462 2.04 -22.96 -17.97
C LYS A 462 1.49 -23.01 -16.54
N ASP A 463 1.32 -24.23 -16.03
CA ASP A 463 0.86 -24.51 -14.66
C ASP A 463 1.61 -25.72 -14.07
N ALA A 464 1.12 -26.23 -12.93
CA ALA A 464 1.73 -27.36 -12.22
C ALA A 464 1.93 -28.63 -13.08
N ARG A 465 1.12 -28.83 -14.14
CA ARG A 465 1.26 -29.97 -15.07
C ARG A 465 2.62 -29.96 -15.79
N TYR A 466 3.31 -28.83 -15.78
CA TYR A 466 4.67 -28.71 -16.30
C TYR A 466 5.66 -29.69 -15.63
N PHE A 467 5.43 -30.03 -14.37
CA PHE A 467 6.28 -30.95 -13.61
C PHE A 467 5.82 -32.41 -13.72
N ALA A 468 4.84 -32.72 -14.57
CA ALA A 468 4.41 -34.10 -14.78
C ALA A 468 5.59 -34.99 -15.25
N GLY A 469 5.80 -36.11 -14.56
CA GLY A 469 6.90 -37.04 -14.82
C GLY A 469 8.26 -36.65 -14.23
N ALA A 470 8.35 -35.52 -13.51
CA ALA A 470 9.50 -35.20 -12.68
C ALA A 470 9.30 -35.70 -11.24
N THR A 471 10.41 -35.99 -10.55
CA THR A 471 10.42 -36.17 -9.09
C THR A 471 10.68 -34.81 -8.44
N VAL A 472 9.80 -34.37 -7.54
CA VAL A 472 9.86 -33.05 -6.93
C VAL A 472 10.34 -33.15 -5.49
N GLY A 473 11.47 -32.49 -5.20
CA GLY A 473 12.04 -32.40 -3.85
C GLY A 473 11.76 -31.07 -3.18
N ALA A 474 11.44 -31.09 -1.89
CA ALA A 474 11.29 -29.90 -1.05
C ALA A 474 12.14 -30.01 0.21
N ILE A 475 13.19 -29.19 0.32
CA ILE A 475 14.18 -29.33 1.42
C ILE A 475 13.62 -28.95 2.80
N GLY A 476 12.54 -28.16 2.86
CA GLY A 476 11.96 -27.68 4.10
C GLY A 476 10.44 -27.85 4.17
N PRO A 477 9.86 -28.01 5.38
CA PRO A 477 8.40 -28.11 5.56
C PRO A 477 7.61 -26.92 4.99
N ALA A 478 8.18 -25.71 5.06
CA ALA A 478 7.56 -24.52 4.48
C ALA A 478 7.53 -24.58 2.94
N THR A 479 8.63 -25.00 2.31
CA THR A 479 8.71 -25.22 0.86
C THR A 479 7.73 -26.29 0.40
N ALA A 480 7.60 -27.38 1.17
CA ALA A 480 6.63 -28.44 0.89
C ALA A 480 5.18 -27.94 0.95
N ARG A 481 4.82 -27.12 1.95
CA ARG A 481 3.49 -26.47 2.00
C ARG A 481 3.24 -25.58 0.77
N ALA A 482 4.22 -24.75 0.40
CA ALA A 482 4.11 -23.87 -0.76
C ALA A 482 3.87 -24.64 -2.08
N LEU A 483 4.49 -25.81 -2.25
CA LEU A 483 4.26 -26.69 -3.40
C LEU A 483 2.85 -27.31 -3.36
N ARG A 484 2.39 -27.77 -2.19
CA ARG A 484 1.03 -28.34 -2.02
C ARG A 484 -0.07 -27.35 -2.34
N GLU A 485 0.06 -26.11 -1.89
CA GLU A 485 -0.84 -25.00 -2.23
C GLU A 485 -0.93 -24.74 -3.74
N ARG A 486 0.11 -25.15 -4.48
CA ARG A 486 0.23 -25.02 -5.93
C ARG A 486 -0.07 -26.32 -6.68
N GLY A 487 -0.59 -27.33 -5.99
CA GLY A 487 -1.06 -28.58 -6.58
C GLY A 487 0.03 -29.64 -6.80
N ILE A 488 1.19 -29.52 -6.15
CA ILE A 488 2.27 -30.52 -6.21
C ILE A 488 2.48 -31.12 -4.81
N GLU A 489 2.30 -32.43 -4.68
CA GLU A 489 2.78 -33.18 -3.51
C GLU A 489 4.26 -33.51 -3.72
N PRO A 490 5.18 -33.03 -2.88
CA PRO A 490 6.60 -33.33 -3.04
C PRO A 490 6.87 -34.82 -2.79
N ASP A 491 7.64 -35.45 -3.69
CA ASP A 491 8.07 -36.85 -3.58
C ASP A 491 9.15 -37.04 -2.50
N PHE A 492 9.92 -35.98 -2.23
CA PHE A 492 11.01 -36.01 -1.26
C PHE A 492 10.95 -34.80 -0.32
N ILE A 493 10.94 -35.08 0.99
CA ILE A 493 11.09 -34.10 2.06
C ILE A 493 12.06 -34.71 3.08
N PRO A 494 13.23 -34.11 3.34
CA PRO A 494 14.20 -34.67 4.27
C PRO A 494 13.66 -34.64 5.69
N ARG A 495 14.09 -35.59 6.54
CA ARG A 495 13.67 -35.64 7.96
C ARG A 495 14.21 -34.44 8.73
N ARG A 496 15.36 -33.91 8.31
CA ARG A 496 16.00 -32.73 8.87
C ARG A 496 16.56 -31.85 7.75
N SER A 497 16.35 -30.54 7.86
CA SER A 497 16.71 -29.56 6.81
C SER A 497 18.15 -29.03 6.94
N VAL A 498 19.09 -29.83 7.43
CA VAL A 498 20.52 -29.48 7.51
C VAL A 498 21.24 -30.06 6.30
N SER A 499 22.01 -29.24 5.57
CA SER A 499 22.57 -29.60 4.25
C SER A 499 23.32 -30.94 4.21
N GLU A 500 24.01 -31.32 5.29
CA GLU A 500 24.76 -32.57 5.39
C GLU A 500 23.85 -33.80 5.53
N GLU A 501 22.78 -33.70 6.32
CA GLU A 501 21.79 -34.78 6.51
C GLU A 501 20.92 -34.94 5.27
N VAL A 502 20.60 -33.84 4.57
CA VAL A 502 19.88 -33.87 3.29
C VAL A 502 20.67 -34.66 2.24
N ILE A 503 21.98 -34.42 2.13
CA ILE A 503 22.84 -35.17 1.20
C ILE A 503 22.95 -36.65 1.59
N ALA A 504 23.01 -36.95 2.89
CA ALA A 504 23.01 -38.34 3.35
C ALA A 504 21.74 -39.09 2.92
N GLU A 505 20.55 -38.50 3.10
CA GLU A 505 19.30 -39.09 2.63
C GLU A 505 19.25 -39.21 1.10
N LEU A 506 19.72 -38.19 0.37
CA LEU A 506 19.78 -38.25 -1.10
C LEU A 506 20.81 -39.26 -1.61
N SER A 507 21.82 -39.65 -0.83
CA SER A 507 22.83 -40.64 -1.22
C SER A 507 22.29 -42.06 -1.35
N GLU A 508 21.10 -42.33 -0.79
CA GLU A 508 20.40 -43.61 -0.96
C GLU A 508 19.84 -43.79 -2.38
N ILE A 509 19.84 -42.73 -3.19
CA ILE A 509 19.34 -42.71 -4.56
C ILE A 509 20.52 -42.89 -5.53
N ASP A 510 20.36 -43.74 -6.53
CA ASP A 510 21.31 -43.81 -7.66
C ASP A 510 21.11 -42.61 -8.59
N TRP A 511 22.06 -41.68 -8.56
CA TRP A 511 22.04 -40.44 -9.35
C TRP A 511 22.68 -40.59 -10.74
N THR A 512 23.25 -41.76 -11.07
CA THR A 512 23.96 -41.97 -12.33
C THR A 512 23.06 -41.66 -13.52
N GLY A 513 23.42 -40.65 -14.30
CA GLY A 513 22.66 -40.21 -15.47
C GLY A 513 21.34 -39.49 -15.15
N ARG A 514 21.08 -39.14 -13.89
CA ARG A 514 19.90 -38.37 -13.48
C ARG A 514 20.20 -36.88 -13.47
N LEU A 515 19.31 -36.11 -14.09
CA LEU A 515 19.33 -34.66 -14.06
C LEU A 515 18.65 -34.14 -12.79
N ALA A 516 19.31 -33.22 -12.08
CA ALA A 516 18.77 -32.45 -10.97
C ALA A 516 18.74 -30.95 -11.30
N LEU A 517 17.54 -30.42 -11.53
CA LEU A 517 17.30 -28.98 -11.68
C LEU A 517 17.15 -28.35 -10.29
N LEU A 518 17.96 -27.34 -9.99
CA LEU A 518 17.90 -26.56 -8.74
C LEU A 518 17.63 -25.09 -9.06
N PRO A 519 16.35 -24.66 -9.06
CA PRO A 519 16.01 -23.25 -9.14
C PRO A 519 16.29 -22.57 -7.80
N GLY A 520 16.98 -21.42 -7.80
CA GLY A 520 17.38 -20.74 -6.58
C GLY A 520 17.84 -19.30 -6.77
N SER A 521 18.54 -18.74 -5.79
CA SER A 521 19.07 -17.37 -5.90
C SER A 521 20.13 -17.26 -7.00
N ALA A 522 20.17 -16.14 -7.72
CA ALA A 522 21.24 -15.82 -8.67
C ALA A 522 22.64 -15.92 -8.04
N ILE A 523 22.76 -15.62 -6.74
CA ILE A 523 24.03 -15.60 -6.00
C ILE A 523 24.10 -16.81 -5.05
N GLY A 524 25.21 -17.55 -5.08
CA GLY A 524 25.55 -18.57 -4.06
C GLY A 524 26.21 -19.84 -4.61
N ARG A 525 27.12 -20.42 -3.82
CA ARG A 525 27.53 -21.82 -3.95
C ARG A 525 26.60 -22.65 -3.09
N ASP A 526 25.88 -23.58 -3.70
CA ASP A 526 24.94 -24.44 -2.99
C ASP A 526 25.66 -25.74 -2.59
N ALA A 527 25.78 -25.98 -1.29
CA ALA A 527 26.35 -27.22 -0.76
C ALA A 527 25.56 -28.44 -1.26
N LEU A 528 24.26 -28.27 -1.51
CA LEU A 528 23.39 -29.31 -2.09
C LEU A 528 23.79 -29.64 -3.53
N ALA A 529 24.06 -28.62 -4.35
CA ALA A 529 24.51 -28.83 -5.73
C ALA A 529 25.85 -29.57 -5.76
N ALA A 530 26.81 -29.16 -4.93
CA ALA A 530 28.10 -29.82 -4.81
C ALA A 530 27.97 -31.28 -4.33
N GLY A 531 27.12 -31.53 -3.33
CA GLY A 531 26.86 -32.88 -2.84
C GLY A 531 26.20 -33.78 -3.88
N LEU A 532 25.21 -33.29 -4.64
CA LEU A 532 24.58 -34.03 -5.73
C LEU A 532 25.56 -34.34 -6.87
N THR A 533 26.42 -33.39 -7.24
CA THR A 533 27.49 -33.63 -8.22
C THR A 533 28.46 -34.71 -7.73
N ALA A 534 28.81 -34.71 -6.44
CA ALA A 534 29.65 -35.75 -5.85
C ALA A 534 28.99 -37.14 -5.86
N LEU A 535 27.65 -37.18 -5.86
CA LEU A 535 26.86 -38.41 -6.03
C LEU A 535 26.67 -38.81 -7.52
N ALA A 536 27.34 -38.13 -8.46
CA ALA A 536 27.25 -38.35 -9.91
C ALA A 536 25.93 -37.92 -10.59
N ALA A 537 25.16 -37.01 -9.96
CA ALA A 537 24.04 -36.35 -10.62
C ALA A 537 24.51 -35.33 -11.67
N ASP A 538 23.76 -35.20 -12.76
CA ASP A 538 23.88 -34.06 -13.67
C ASP A 538 23.13 -32.87 -13.06
N VAL A 539 23.86 -31.93 -12.48
CA VAL A 539 23.28 -30.85 -11.68
C VAL A 539 23.19 -29.57 -12.49
N ARG A 540 21.95 -29.12 -12.75
CA ARG A 540 21.68 -27.83 -13.38
C ARG A 540 21.14 -26.84 -12.35
N ARG A 541 21.99 -25.94 -11.90
CA ARG A 541 21.57 -24.80 -11.08
C ARG A 541 21.08 -23.68 -11.98
N VAL A 542 19.92 -23.10 -11.65
CA VAL A 542 19.38 -22.00 -12.42
C VAL A 542 18.89 -20.87 -11.51
N PRO A 543 19.24 -19.60 -11.80
CA PRO A 543 18.65 -18.46 -11.12
C PRO A 543 17.14 -18.45 -11.34
N ALA A 544 16.37 -18.35 -10.27
CA ALA A 544 14.92 -18.12 -10.30
C ALA A 544 14.55 -16.73 -9.77
N TYR A 545 15.38 -16.18 -8.89
CA TYR A 545 15.21 -14.86 -8.28
C TYR A 545 16.58 -14.25 -7.95
N ARG A 546 16.61 -12.94 -7.70
CA ARG A 546 17.81 -12.25 -7.21
C ARG A 546 17.60 -11.71 -5.79
N ASN A 547 18.70 -11.61 -5.06
CA ASN A 547 18.74 -10.86 -3.81
C ASN A 547 19.00 -9.39 -4.18
N VAL A 548 18.09 -8.50 -3.82
CA VAL A 548 18.19 -7.06 -4.07
C VAL A 548 18.40 -6.37 -2.73
N ARG A 549 19.33 -5.41 -2.69
CA ARG A 549 19.39 -4.46 -1.57
C ARG A 549 18.27 -3.46 -1.78
N PRO A 550 17.34 -3.31 -0.83
CA PRO A 550 16.21 -2.40 -1.04
C PRO A 550 16.73 -0.98 -1.23
N GLU A 551 16.26 -0.29 -2.27
CA GLU A 551 16.62 1.11 -2.49
C GLU A 551 16.16 1.96 -1.30
N GLY A 552 17.00 2.91 -0.90
CA GLY A 552 16.71 3.81 0.23
C GLY A 552 16.60 3.13 1.60
N ILE A 553 17.07 1.87 1.76
CA ILE A 553 16.94 1.18 3.05
C ILE A 553 17.67 1.87 4.21
N ALA A 554 18.81 2.53 3.94
CA ALA A 554 19.51 3.33 4.93
C ALA A 554 18.63 4.50 5.41
N GLU A 555 17.99 5.21 4.48
CA GLU A 555 17.08 6.32 4.80
C GLU A 555 15.83 5.84 5.53
N ARG A 556 15.27 4.69 5.13
CA ARG A 556 14.16 4.04 5.85
C ARG A 556 14.56 3.64 7.27
N ALA A 557 15.76 3.10 7.46
CA ALA A 557 16.28 2.75 8.78
C ALA A 557 16.44 4.00 9.63
N ARG A 558 17.09 5.03 9.09
CA ARG A 558 17.27 6.33 9.74
C ARG A 558 15.94 6.93 10.16
N THR A 559 14.98 7.04 9.24
CA THR A 559 13.63 7.54 9.52
C THR A 559 12.92 6.72 10.61
N ALA A 560 13.08 5.39 10.60
CA ALA A 560 12.48 4.53 11.62
C ALA A 560 13.04 4.83 13.03
N PHE A 561 14.37 4.95 13.14
CA PHE A 561 15.06 5.31 14.38
C PHE A 561 14.78 6.74 14.83
N GLU A 562 14.74 7.72 13.92
CA GLU A 562 14.40 9.12 14.23
C GLU A 562 12.97 9.25 14.79
N ARG A 563 12.05 8.40 14.33
CA ARG A 563 10.69 8.31 14.90
C ARG A 563 10.67 7.56 16.25
N GLY A 564 11.76 6.90 16.63
CA GLY A 564 11.95 6.14 17.87
C GLY A 564 11.76 4.63 17.71
N ILE A 565 12.71 3.83 18.19
CA ILE A 565 12.60 2.37 18.28
C ILE A 565 12.80 1.99 19.74
N ASP A 566 11.84 1.30 20.36
CA ASP A 566 11.98 0.83 21.74
C ASP A 566 12.97 -0.34 21.83
N VAL A 567 12.91 -1.27 20.87
CA VAL A 567 13.76 -2.46 20.86
C VAL A 567 14.07 -2.95 19.45
N VAL A 568 15.32 -3.37 19.25
CA VAL A 568 15.79 -4.04 18.04
C VAL A 568 15.91 -5.53 18.30
N THR A 569 15.29 -6.34 17.44
CA THR A 569 15.34 -7.80 17.55
C THR A 569 16.29 -8.41 16.54
N PHE A 570 17.20 -9.26 17.01
CA PHE A 570 18.14 -10.01 16.18
C PHE A 570 17.90 -11.52 16.30
N THR A 571 17.64 -12.14 15.15
CA THR A 571 17.36 -13.59 15.05
C THR A 571 18.54 -14.38 14.49
N SER A 572 19.61 -13.70 14.07
CA SER A 572 20.86 -14.32 13.64
C SER A 572 22.02 -13.33 13.65
N SER A 573 23.26 -13.82 13.71
CA SER A 573 24.46 -13.00 13.55
C SER A 573 24.48 -12.18 12.25
N SER A 574 23.92 -12.72 11.15
CA SER A 574 23.84 -12.00 9.88
C SER A 574 22.92 -10.78 9.97
N THR A 575 21.81 -10.87 10.71
CA THR A 575 20.92 -9.71 10.91
C THR A 575 21.58 -8.57 11.67
N VAL A 576 22.46 -8.89 12.62
CA VAL A 576 23.26 -7.88 13.34
C VAL A 576 24.19 -7.15 12.37
N ARG A 577 25.02 -7.91 11.64
CA ARG A 577 25.99 -7.36 10.69
C ARG A 577 25.30 -6.51 9.61
N ASN A 578 24.19 -7.00 9.07
CA ASN A 578 23.44 -6.29 8.05
C ASN A 578 22.88 -4.96 8.55
N LEU A 579 22.31 -4.90 9.76
CA LEU A 579 21.81 -3.63 10.30
C LEU A 579 22.95 -2.62 10.49
N PHE A 580 24.10 -3.09 10.96
CA PHE A 580 25.32 -2.27 11.10
C PHE A 580 25.82 -1.71 9.78
N ASP A 581 25.73 -2.50 8.71
CA ASP A 581 26.10 -2.08 7.37
C ASP A 581 25.09 -1.07 6.79
N ILE A 582 23.79 -1.29 7.03
CA ILE A 582 22.71 -0.39 6.59
C ILE A 582 22.83 0.98 7.25
N LEU A 583 23.08 1.01 8.57
CA LEU A 583 23.19 2.26 9.32
C LEU A 583 24.51 2.98 9.06
N GLY A 584 25.61 2.25 8.79
CA GLY A 584 26.90 2.85 8.46
C GLY A 584 27.38 3.86 9.52
N VAL A 585 27.35 5.16 9.18
CA VAL A 585 27.72 6.27 10.09
C VAL A 585 26.66 6.55 11.16
N ASP A 586 25.42 6.15 10.93
CA ASP A 586 24.26 6.40 11.80
C ASP A 586 24.08 5.32 12.88
N ARG A 587 25.10 4.49 13.15
CA ARG A 587 25.06 3.45 14.19
C ARG A 587 24.76 3.98 15.59
N HIS A 588 25.07 5.25 15.86
CA HIS A 588 24.75 5.92 17.11
C HIS A 588 23.25 5.92 17.42
N LEU A 589 22.39 5.81 16.39
CA LEU A 589 20.93 5.72 16.55
C LEU A 589 20.49 4.46 17.32
N LEU A 590 21.30 3.40 17.36
CA LEU A 590 21.00 2.18 18.12
C LEU A 590 21.09 2.38 19.63
N GLN A 591 21.80 3.41 20.10
CA GLN A 591 22.03 3.62 21.54
C GLN A 591 20.76 3.99 22.31
N GLY A 592 19.71 4.44 21.62
CA GLY A 592 18.40 4.76 22.21
C GLY A 592 17.45 3.56 22.30
N SER A 593 17.85 2.37 21.84
CA SER A 593 16.99 1.19 21.73
C SER A 593 17.56 0.03 22.54
N ALA A 594 16.68 -0.75 23.18
CA ALA A 594 17.09 -2.02 23.75
C ALA A 594 17.48 -3.00 22.63
N VAL A 595 18.42 -3.91 22.91
CA VAL A 595 18.87 -4.94 21.98
C VAL A 595 18.44 -6.31 22.48
N ALA A 596 17.62 -6.99 21.68
CA ALA A 596 17.10 -8.32 21.96
C ALA A 596 17.67 -9.36 21.01
N CYS A 597 18.32 -10.39 21.54
CA CYS A 597 18.93 -11.47 20.75
C CYS A 597 18.21 -12.80 21.00
N ILE A 598 17.99 -13.56 19.92
CA ILE A 598 17.36 -14.90 19.99
C ILE A 598 18.24 -15.93 20.72
N GLY A 599 19.53 -15.69 20.89
CA GLY A 599 20.42 -16.65 21.53
C GLY A 599 21.89 -16.21 21.59
N PRO A 600 22.75 -17.02 22.22
CA PRO A 600 24.10 -16.61 22.64
C PRO A 600 25.05 -16.31 21.48
N ILE A 601 24.92 -17.00 20.34
CA ILE A 601 25.78 -16.76 19.16
C ILE A 601 25.49 -15.38 18.55
N THR A 602 24.20 -15.04 18.44
CA THR A 602 23.76 -13.73 17.97
C THR A 602 24.19 -12.63 18.94
N ALA A 603 24.02 -12.88 20.24
CA ALA A 603 24.44 -11.95 21.29
C ALA A 603 25.96 -11.70 21.25
N ALA A 604 26.77 -12.74 21.10
CA ALA A 604 28.22 -12.60 20.96
C ALA A 604 28.60 -11.74 19.74
N THR A 605 27.89 -11.90 18.61
CA THR A 605 28.10 -11.06 17.42
C THR A 605 27.72 -9.59 17.67
N ALA A 606 26.61 -9.35 18.39
CA ALA A 606 26.21 -7.99 18.77
C ALA A 606 27.27 -7.32 19.66
N VAL A 607 27.81 -8.05 20.64
CA VAL A 607 28.89 -7.57 21.52
C VAL A 607 30.18 -7.32 20.74
N GLU A 608 30.58 -8.21 19.81
CA GLU A 608 31.74 -8.03 18.94
C GLU A 608 31.66 -6.71 18.14
N LEU A 609 30.45 -6.33 17.72
CA LEU A 609 30.18 -5.11 16.97
C LEU A 609 29.93 -3.88 17.86
N GLY A 610 30.10 -4.01 19.18
CA GLY A 610 30.01 -2.91 20.14
C GLY A 610 28.60 -2.60 20.65
N LEU A 611 27.64 -3.51 20.49
CA LEU A 611 26.34 -3.40 21.16
C LEU A 611 26.38 -4.00 22.57
N THR A 612 25.56 -3.44 23.45
CA THR A 612 25.15 -4.13 24.69
C THR A 612 23.89 -4.94 24.37
N VAL A 613 23.78 -6.16 24.91
CA VAL A 613 22.58 -7.00 24.75
C VAL A 613 21.78 -6.92 26.03
N ASP A 614 20.58 -6.33 25.93
CA ASP A 614 19.70 -6.10 27.08
C ASP A 614 18.76 -7.28 27.34
N ILE A 615 18.38 -7.98 26.27
CA ILE A 615 17.38 -9.05 26.30
C ILE A 615 17.93 -10.25 25.53
N MET A 616 17.88 -11.43 26.15
CA MET A 616 18.22 -12.68 25.49
C MET A 616 17.11 -13.70 25.74
N ALA A 617 16.64 -14.34 24.67
CA ALA A 617 15.61 -15.36 24.75
C ALA A 617 16.13 -16.59 25.51
N ALA A 618 15.30 -17.15 26.41
CA ALA A 618 15.62 -18.39 27.10
C ALA A 618 15.48 -19.60 26.17
N GLU A 619 14.42 -19.61 25.36
CA GLU A 619 14.28 -20.51 24.22
C GLU A 619 14.72 -19.81 22.93
N HIS A 620 15.62 -20.45 22.17
CA HIS A 620 16.21 -19.84 20.98
C HIS A 620 15.30 -19.92 19.73
N ASN A 621 14.03 -19.54 19.88
CA ASN A 621 13.01 -19.48 18.84
C ASN A 621 12.30 -18.11 18.87
N VAL A 622 11.33 -17.90 17.97
CA VAL A 622 10.65 -16.60 17.83
C VAL A 622 9.75 -16.33 19.04
N GLU A 623 9.04 -17.36 19.50
CA GLU A 623 8.15 -17.32 20.66
C GLU A 623 8.92 -16.95 21.95
N GLY A 624 10.04 -17.61 22.22
CA GLY A 624 10.90 -17.34 23.37
C GLY A 624 11.53 -15.95 23.34
N LEU A 625 11.80 -15.40 22.14
CA LEU A 625 12.23 -14.01 22.01
C LEU A 625 11.08 -13.04 22.32
N ALA A 626 9.86 -13.31 21.85
CA ALA A 626 8.69 -12.51 22.20
C ALA A 626 8.39 -12.54 23.71
N ASP A 627 8.47 -13.71 24.35
CA ASP A 627 8.31 -13.87 25.80
C ASP A 627 9.35 -13.06 26.59
N ALA A 628 10.60 -13.05 26.12
CA ALA A 628 11.67 -12.27 26.72
C ALA A 628 11.41 -10.75 26.60
N LEU A 629 10.86 -10.29 25.47
CA LEU A 629 10.42 -8.90 25.33
C LEU A 629 9.30 -8.55 26.31
N VAL A 630 8.30 -9.43 26.43
CA VAL A 630 7.19 -9.25 27.39
C VAL A 630 7.73 -9.15 28.81
N ALA A 631 8.60 -10.07 29.22
CA ALA A 631 9.20 -10.07 30.56
C ALA A 631 9.95 -8.75 30.84
N HIS A 632 10.71 -8.25 29.86
CA HIS A 632 11.45 -7.00 29.98
C HIS A 632 10.53 -5.78 30.14
N PHE A 633 9.53 -5.62 29.27
CA PHE A 633 8.67 -4.43 29.27
C PHE A 633 7.54 -4.47 30.30
N SER A 634 7.04 -5.65 30.66
CA SER A 634 6.02 -5.82 31.70
C SER A 634 6.61 -5.72 33.11
N GLY A 635 7.87 -6.10 33.30
CA GLY A 635 8.58 -5.94 34.57
C GLY A 635 8.68 -4.49 35.07
N GLY A 636 8.58 -3.51 34.16
CA GLY A 636 8.54 -2.08 34.49
C GLY A 636 7.14 -1.52 34.78
N GLN A 637 6.06 -2.16 34.30
CA GLN A 637 4.69 -1.62 34.42
C GLN A 637 4.07 -1.82 35.81
N ASN A 638 4.52 -2.81 36.59
CA ASN A 638 4.08 -2.98 37.99
C ASN A 638 4.53 -1.86 38.94
N ALA A 639 5.46 -0.97 38.52
CA ALA A 639 5.86 0.19 39.31
C ALA A 639 4.96 1.42 39.10
N VAL A 640 4.18 1.47 38.01
CA VAL A 640 3.41 2.68 37.62
C VAL A 640 1.89 2.50 37.84
N ALA A 641 1.38 1.27 37.92
CA ALA A 641 -0.05 1.01 38.17
C ALA A 641 -0.50 1.19 39.64
N THR A 642 0.36 1.73 40.52
CA THR A 642 0.07 1.93 41.96
C THR A 642 0.16 3.39 42.42
N ARG A 643 -0.11 4.36 41.54
CA ARG A 643 -0.29 5.77 41.95
C ARG A 643 -1.51 6.42 41.31
#